data_AF-A0A7X7SLZ2-F1
#
_entry.id   AF-A0A7X7SLZ2-F1
#
_cell.length_a   1.000
_cell.length_b   1.000
_cell.length_c   1.000
_cell.angle_alpha   90.00
_cell.angle_beta   90.00
_cell.angle_gamma   90.00
#
_symmetry.space_group_name_H-M   'P 1'
#
loop_
_entity.id
_entity.type
_entity.pdbx_description
1 polymer ?
#
loop_
_entity_poly.entity_id
_entity_poly.type
_entity_poly.pdbx_seq_one_letter_code
_entity_poly.pdbx_strand_id
1 'polypeptide(L)'
;DRWAEFLHHLRYVVVDEAHVYRGVFGSHVAQVLRRLRRLCATYGSNPRFVLASATIANPQELAERLVGLPFRVITEDGAPRAERTIVLWNPPLEDPALGTRHSILAEASAILGEVILAGARAIVFAPTRKATELIYAHTRARLEERARDWSGAATPADRILPYRAGYTPQQRRDIEQRLFEQEVDAVVATSALELGIDVGDLDLSLVAGFPGTVTSLLQRWGRAGRSGHGWAVLVAGQDALDQFFMREPERLLSRPVEQAIIDLENPHILDAHLLAAAYERPLTETDEDYFGEVAMRRVTALECAGHLVRSESGSAWAEPRSPAADFGLRSASGDHFLIVEKTTGGLLGSVEQERVFRTAHPGAVYLHLGESYLVTQLDLPNRLVLVEPSADTTYTQPKVDKSVTIASQELLRPLSPESLLCFGEIDVTEQVIAYQKRDIHDHRVLDAVALDLPAQTFATKALWLTISQSLADHLGADLGVDRTPDTRQTTQRPGTSQHLTGTLHAAEHALIAILPLYAMCDRWDIGGLSTAWHWQTDRATVFIYDGYPKGIDLARRAYDKFAALAADAAALIAGCPCETGCPSCVQSPKCGNLNDPLDKEGALRLLRALLTPLPEHIGEQYHEADDTAPYRTFPQTGVRGAERREES
;
A
#
# COMPACT_ATOMS: atom_id res chain seq x y z
N ASP A 1 -0.70 -38.17 -7.60
CA ASP A 1 -1.82 -39.14 -7.62
C ASP A 1 -3.10 -38.76 -6.89
N ARG A 2 -3.07 -38.12 -5.71
CA ARG A 2 -4.31 -37.83 -4.93
C ARG A 2 -5.41 -37.03 -5.68
N TRP A 3 -5.03 -36.24 -6.69
CA TRP A 3 -5.94 -35.39 -7.47
C TRP A 3 -6.02 -35.78 -8.96
N ALA A 4 -5.46 -36.93 -9.35
CA ALA A 4 -5.36 -37.33 -10.75
C ALA A 4 -6.74 -37.41 -11.43
N GLU A 5 -7.72 -38.04 -10.77
CA GLU A 5 -9.08 -38.17 -11.29
C GLU A 5 -9.77 -36.80 -11.43
N PHE A 6 -9.61 -35.92 -10.44
CA PHE A 6 -10.15 -34.56 -10.49
C PHE A 6 -9.55 -33.77 -11.66
N LEU A 7 -8.22 -33.78 -11.79
CA LEU A 7 -7.52 -33.06 -12.85
C LEU A 7 -7.88 -33.61 -14.24
N HIS A 8 -8.02 -34.92 -14.38
CA HIS A 8 -8.43 -35.55 -15.64
C HIS A 8 -9.84 -35.12 -16.08
N HIS A 9 -10.77 -34.94 -15.14
CA HIS A 9 -12.15 -34.56 -15.43
C HIS A 9 -12.42 -33.04 -15.34
N LEU A 10 -11.42 -32.21 -15.06
CA LEU A 10 -11.61 -30.78 -14.89
C LEU A 10 -11.98 -30.10 -16.22
N ARG A 11 -13.21 -29.59 -16.31
CA ARG A 11 -13.75 -28.94 -17.52
C ARG A 11 -13.85 -27.42 -17.41
N TYR A 12 -14.05 -26.90 -16.21
CA TYR A 12 -14.25 -25.47 -15.97
C TYR A 12 -13.45 -25.01 -14.77
N VAL A 13 -12.84 -23.84 -14.88
CA VAL A 13 -12.22 -23.11 -13.78
C VAL A 13 -12.87 -21.74 -13.72
N VAL A 14 -13.58 -21.47 -12.62
CA VAL A 14 -14.22 -20.17 -12.39
C VAL A 14 -13.30 -19.36 -11.48
N VAL A 15 -12.94 -18.16 -11.94
CA VAL A 15 -12.15 -17.20 -11.19
C VAL A 15 -13.04 -16.00 -10.92
N ASP A 16 -13.61 -15.98 -9.73
CA ASP A 16 -14.47 -14.88 -9.31
C ASP A 16 -13.64 -13.67 -8.85
N GLU A 17 -14.21 -12.48 -8.96
CA GLU A 17 -13.60 -11.21 -8.56
C GLU A 17 -12.17 -11.00 -9.11
N ALA A 18 -11.96 -11.29 -10.39
CA ALA A 18 -10.64 -11.34 -11.01
C ALA A 18 -9.81 -10.05 -10.84
N HIS A 19 -10.45 -8.88 -10.78
CA HIS A 19 -9.81 -7.59 -10.47
C HIS A 19 -9.04 -7.54 -9.14
N VAL A 20 -9.32 -8.44 -8.18
CA VAL A 20 -8.57 -8.56 -6.91
C VAL A 20 -7.17 -9.13 -7.16
N TYR A 21 -7.00 -9.97 -8.19
CA TYR A 21 -5.73 -10.59 -8.55
C TYR A 21 -4.86 -9.63 -9.38
N ARG A 22 -4.33 -8.60 -8.70
CA ARG A 22 -3.44 -7.57 -9.27
C ARG A 22 -2.20 -7.37 -8.41
N GLY A 23 -1.21 -6.64 -8.93
CA GLY A 23 0.07 -6.40 -8.29
C GLY A 23 0.83 -7.71 -8.00
N VAL A 24 1.49 -7.78 -6.85
CA VAL A 24 2.20 -8.99 -6.37
C VAL A 24 1.26 -10.18 -6.27
N PHE A 25 0.09 -10.00 -5.66
CA PHE A 25 -0.87 -11.08 -5.48
C PHE A 25 -1.37 -11.62 -6.83
N GLY A 26 -1.69 -10.74 -7.77
CA GLY A 26 -2.06 -11.11 -9.13
C GLY A 26 -0.97 -11.88 -9.86
N SER A 27 0.28 -11.46 -9.68
CA SER A 27 1.48 -12.10 -10.25
C SER A 27 1.67 -13.52 -9.73
N HIS A 28 1.52 -13.74 -8.42
CA HIS A 28 1.51 -15.09 -7.84
C HIS A 28 0.36 -15.94 -8.40
N VAL A 29 -0.88 -15.43 -8.38
CA VAL A 29 -2.05 -16.20 -8.87
C VAL A 29 -1.91 -16.52 -10.35
N ALA A 30 -1.35 -15.62 -11.15
CA ALA A 30 -1.11 -15.86 -12.57
C ALA A 30 -0.19 -17.07 -12.81
N GLN A 31 0.85 -17.22 -11.97
CA GLN A 31 1.73 -18.38 -12.02
C GLN A 31 1.07 -19.67 -11.48
N VAL A 32 0.19 -19.56 -10.48
CA VAL A 32 -0.63 -20.69 -10.02
C VAL A 32 -1.53 -21.22 -11.13
N LEU A 33 -2.21 -20.34 -11.87
CA LEU A 33 -3.11 -20.77 -12.95
C LEU A 33 -2.36 -21.43 -14.12
N ARG A 34 -1.15 -20.95 -14.43
CA ARG A 34 -0.26 -21.59 -15.42
C ARG A 34 0.18 -22.99 -14.99
N ARG A 35 0.61 -23.15 -13.73
CA ARG A 35 0.91 -24.47 -13.14
C ARG A 35 -0.29 -25.40 -13.17
N LEU A 36 -1.49 -24.91 -12.85
CA LEU A 36 -2.72 -25.69 -12.94
C LEU A 36 -2.98 -26.15 -14.39
N ARG A 37 -2.86 -25.24 -15.37
CA ARG A 37 -3.03 -25.58 -16.80
C ARG A 37 -2.03 -26.65 -17.25
N ARG A 38 -0.77 -26.50 -16.87
CA ARG A 38 0.30 -27.48 -17.15
C ARG A 38 -0.02 -28.86 -16.58
N LEU A 39 -0.49 -28.91 -15.33
CA LEU A 39 -0.93 -30.16 -14.69
C LEU A 39 -2.16 -30.76 -15.37
N CYS A 40 -3.16 -29.95 -15.72
CA CYS A 40 -4.33 -30.41 -16.46
C CYS A 40 -3.92 -31.06 -17.79
N ALA A 41 -3.09 -30.38 -18.59
CA ALA A 41 -2.64 -30.89 -19.89
C ALA A 41 -1.92 -32.25 -19.76
N THR A 42 -1.12 -32.37 -18.71
CA THR A 42 -0.43 -33.61 -18.35
C THR A 42 -1.37 -34.78 -18.06
N TYR A 43 -2.51 -34.50 -17.40
CA TYR A 43 -3.56 -35.49 -17.15
C TYR A 43 -4.58 -35.59 -18.30
N GLY A 44 -4.33 -34.93 -19.43
CA GLY A 44 -5.17 -34.99 -20.64
C GLY A 44 -6.41 -34.10 -20.61
N SER A 45 -6.47 -33.10 -19.72
CA SER A 45 -7.57 -32.13 -19.64
C SER A 45 -7.14 -30.72 -20.06
N ASN A 46 -8.08 -29.96 -20.62
CA ASN A 46 -7.88 -28.57 -20.99
C ASN A 46 -9.12 -27.75 -20.59
N PRO A 47 -9.19 -27.29 -19.32
CA PRO A 47 -10.39 -26.65 -18.80
C PRO A 47 -10.65 -25.28 -19.44
N ARG A 48 -11.93 -24.91 -19.55
CA ARG A 48 -12.35 -23.56 -19.92
C ARG A 48 -12.33 -22.65 -18.70
N PHE A 49 -11.80 -21.46 -18.87
CA PHE A 49 -11.76 -20.45 -17.82
C PHE A 49 -12.90 -19.46 -17.97
N VAL A 50 -13.59 -19.19 -16.86
CA VAL A 50 -14.65 -18.17 -16.78
C VAL A 50 -14.28 -17.22 -15.66
N LEU A 51 -14.08 -15.95 -16.01
CA LEU A 51 -13.70 -14.90 -15.07
C LEU A 51 -14.89 -13.98 -14.85
N ALA A 52 -15.19 -13.70 -13.58
CA ALA A 52 -16.07 -12.60 -13.19
C ALA A 52 -15.22 -11.49 -12.58
N SER A 53 -15.54 -10.23 -12.84
CA SER A 53 -14.76 -9.09 -12.38
C SER A 53 -15.64 -7.86 -12.25
N ALA A 54 -15.29 -6.99 -11.29
CA ALA A 54 -15.80 -5.63 -11.28
C ALA A 54 -15.27 -4.81 -12.47
N THR A 55 -15.85 -3.63 -12.65
CA THR A 55 -15.46 -2.67 -13.69
C THR A 55 -14.00 -2.24 -13.50
N ILE A 56 -13.13 -2.66 -14.42
CA ILE A 56 -11.72 -2.29 -14.52
C ILE A 56 -11.43 -1.79 -15.93
N ALA A 57 -10.34 -1.04 -16.13
CA ALA A 57 -10.05 -0.44 -17.45
C ALA A 57 -9.56 -1.46 -18.48
N ASN A 58 -8.91 -2.54 -18.04
CA ASN A 58 -8.27 -3.53 -18.91
C ASN A 58 -8.69 -4.98 -18.59
N PRO A 59 -10.00 -5.31 -18.59
CA PRO A 59 -10.48 -6.63 -18.16
C PRO A 59 -9.99 -7.77 -19.05
N GLN A 60 -9.89 -7.53 -20.36
CA GLN A 60 -9.34 -8.53 -21.29
C GLN A 60 -7.87 -8.79 -21.01
N GLU A 61 -7.06 -7.73 -20.96
CA GLU A 61 -5.63 -7.82 -20.71
C GLU A 61 -5.35 -8.51 -19.37
N LEU A 62 -6.08 -8.16 -18.31
CA LEU A 62 -5.98 -8.81 -17.02
C LEU A 62 -6.24 -10.32 -17.14
N ALA A 63 -7.36 -10.71 -17.75
CA ALA A 63 -7.73 -12.11 -17.90
C ALA A 63 -6.68 -12.91 -18.70
N GLU A 64 -6.21 -12.32 -19.80
CA GLU A 64 -5.19 -12.92 -20.66
C GLU A 64 -3.84 -13.04 -19.93
N ARG A 65 -3.42 -12.02 -19.19
CA ARG A 65 -2.18 -12.08 -18.38
C ARG A 65 -2.32 -13.05 -17.21
N LEU A 66 -3.46 -13.09 -16.53
CA LEU A 66 -3.69 -13.95 -15.37
C LEU A 66 -3.68 -15.43 -15.77
N VAL A 67 -4.33 -15.80 -16.89
CA VAL A 67 -4.49 -17.21 -17.30
C VAL A 67 -3.48 -17.65 -18.36
N GLY A 68 -3.01 -16.74 -19.22
CA GLY A 68 -2.15 -17.04 -20.37
C GLY A 68 -2.91 -17.62 -21.57
N LEU A 69 -4.17 -17.22 -21.77
CA LEU A 69 -5.06 -17.67 -22.85
C LEU A 69 -5.84 -16.47 -23.40
N PRO A 70 -6.32 -16.48 -24.66
CA PRO A 70 -7.17 -15.41 -25.19
C PRO A 70 -8.55 -15.39 -24.53
N PHE A 71 -9.11 -14.20 -24.30
CA PHE A 71 -10.44 -14.02 -23.69
C PHE A 71 -11.39 -13.19 -24.55
N ARG A 72 -12.69 -13.50 -24.44
CA ARG A 72 -13.77 -12.64 -24.93
C ARG A 72 -14.43 -11.96 -23.75
N VAL A 73 -14.40 -10.64 -23.72
CA VAL A 73 -15.06 -9.85 -22.67
C VAL A 73 -16.56 -9.71 -22.97
N ILE A 74 -17.37 -9.80 -21.92
CA ILE A 74 -18.80 -9.51 -21.95
C ILE A 74 -19.01 -8.27 -21.07
N THR A 75 -19.32 -7.13 -21.67
CA THR A 75 -19.49 -5.84 -20.98
C THR A 75 -20.92 -5.30 -21.00
N GLU A 76 -21.79 -5.88 -21.84
CA GLU A 76 -23.19 -5.46 -21.92
C GLU A 76 -23.93 -5.84 -20.63
N ASP A 77 -24.30 -4.83 -19.86
CA ASP A 77 -25.09 -4.97 -18.64
C ASP A 77 -26.57 -4.77 -18.98
N GLY A 78 -27.35 -5.84 -18.86
CA GLY A 78 -28.81 -5.83 -19.03
C GLY A 78 -29.59 -5.64 -17.73
N ALA A 79 -28.93 -5.41 -16.60
CA ALA A 79 -29.59 -5.23 -15.31
C ALA A 79 -30.29 -3.86 -15.22
N PRO A 80 -31.44 -3.76 -14.53
CA PRO A 80 -32.07 -2.48 -14.26
C PRO A 80 -31.12 -1.59 -13.45
N ARG A 81 -30.97 -0.33 -13.86
CA ARG A 81 -30.22 0.68 -13.12
C ARG A 81 -31.16 1.81 -12.74
N ALA A 82 -31.26 2.07 -11.45
CA ALA A 82 -31.93 3.25 -10.94
C ALA A 82 -30.96 4.44 -10.90
N GLU A 83 -31.51 5.65 -10.88
CA GLU A 83 -30.74 6.87 -10.70
C GLU A 83 -30.02 6.87 -9.35
N ARG A 84 -28.79 7.41 -9.31
CA ARG A 84 -28.00 7.52 -8.07
C ARG A 84 -27.46 8.93 -7.90
N THR A 85 -27.66 9.52 -6.72
CA THR A 85 -27.05 10.80 -6.35
C THR A 85 -25.72 10.55 -5.64
N ILE A 86 -24.64 11.13 -6.17
CA ILE A 86 -23.30 11.08 -5.56
C ILE A 86 -23.08 12.35 -4.73
N VAL A 87 -22.70 12.18 -3.47
CA VAL A 87 -22.40 13.26 -2.53
C VAL A 87 -20.95 13.14 -2.05
N LEU A 88 -20.17 14.18 -2.29
CA LEU A 88 -18.82 14.33 -1.75
C LEU A 88 -18.90 15.24 -0.53
N TRP A 89 -18.83 14.64 0.66
CA TRP A 89 -18.94 15.35 1.94
C TRP A 89 -17.55 15.65 2.49
N ASN A 90 -17.16 16.93 2.47
CA ASN A 90 -15.90 17.36 3.08
C ASN A 90 -16.16 17.92 4.49
N PRO A 91 -15.69 17.26 5.56
CA PRO A 91 -15.87 17.75 6.92
C PRO A 91 -15.36 19.20 7.09
N PRO A 92 -16.08 20.06 7.83
CA PRO A 92 -15.68 21.46 7.99
C PRO A 92 -14.32 21.59 8.70
N LEU A 93 -13.64 22.72 8.45
CA LEU A 93 -12.39 23.07 9.14
C LEU A 93 -12.71 23.52 10.57
N GLU A 94 -12.00 22.96 11.54
CA GLU A 94 -12.01 23.45 12.94
C GLU A 94 -11.04 24.63 13.07
N ASP A 95 -9.84 24.46 12.51
CA ASP A 95 -8.79 25.49 12.47
C ASP A 95 -8.17 25.55 11.06
N PRO A 96 -8.44 26.62 10.28
CA PRO A 96 -7.86 26.79 8.95
C PRO A 96 -6.33 26.89 8.92
N ALA A 97 -5.69 27.47 9.94
CA ALA A 97 -4.25 27.67 9.97
C ALA A 97 -3.50 26.35 10.18
N LEU A 98 -4.03 25.51 11.08
CA LEU A 98 -3.53 24.15 11.31
C LEU A 98 -4.03 23.15 10.25
N GLY A 99 -5.08 23.50 9.52
CA GLY A 99 -5.73 22.64 8.54
C GLY A 99 -6.45 21.44 9.17
N THR A 100 -6.85 21.54 10.44
CA THR A 100 -7.59 20.48 11.14
C THR A 100 -9.08 20.54 10.79
N ARG A 101 -9.70 19.37 10.67
CA ARG A 101 -11.11 19.20 10.29
C ARG A 101 -11.86 18.34 11.30
N HIS A 102 -13.18 18.46 11.29
CA HIS A 102 -14.06 17.53 11.99
C HIS A 102 -13.70 16.07 11.71
N SER A 103 -13.87 15.23 12.74
CA SER A 103 -13.60 13.80 12.64
C SER A 103 -14.51 13.13 11.63
N ILE A 104 -13.89 12.39 10.71
CA ILE A 104 -14.58 11.52 9.75
C ILE A 104 -15.56 10.55 10.42
N LEU A 105 -15.22 10.04 11.60
CA LEU A 105 -16.07 9.11 12.36
C LEU A 105 -17.29 9.84 12.91
N ALA A 106 -17.11 11.06 13.41
CA ALA A 106 -18.19 11.87 13.97
C ALA A 106 -19.20 12.28 12.89
N GLU A 107 -18.73 12.68 11.71
CA GLU A 107 -19.56 13.02 10.55
C GLU A 107 -20.30 11.79 10.00
N ALA A 108 -19.60 10.66 9.81
CA ALA A 108 -20.22 9.42 9.34
C ALA A 108 -21.32 8.92 10.30
N SER A 109 -21.08 8.97 11.62
CA SER A 109 -22.10 8.64 12.62
C SER A 109 -23.27 9.62 12.64
N ALA A 110 -23.09 10.87 12.19
CA ALA A 110 -24.14 11.88 12.22
C ALA A 110 -25.09 11.65 11.05
N ILE A 111 -24.51 11.50 9.87
CA ILE A 111 -25.22 11.16 8.65
C ILE A 111 -25.99 9.86 8.82
N LEU A 112 -25.35 8.78 9.32
CA LEU A 112 -26.04 7.52 9.57
C LEU A 112 -27.21 7.68 10.54
N GLY A 113 -27.03 8.45 11.63
CA GLY A 113 -28.10 8.71 12.59
C GLY A 113 -29.34 9.35 11.95
N GLU A 114 -29.17 10.40 11.13
CA GLU A 114 -30.30 11.04 10.44
C GLU A 114 -30.96 10.12 9.41
N VAL A 115 -30.17 9.30 8.70
CA VAL A 115 -30.68 8.36 7.69
C VAL A 115 -31.59 7.31 8.32
N ILE A 116 -31.19 6.76 9.47
CA ILE A 116 -32.02 5.78 10.21
C ILE A 116 -33.28 6.43 10.76
N LEU A 117 -33.20 7.67 11.27
CA LEU A 117 -34.37 8.40 11.74
C LEU A 117 -35.34 8.77 10.62
N ALA A 118 -34.86 8.91 9.38
CA ALA A 118 -35.68 9.08 8.19
C ALA A 118 -36.30 7.77 7.69
N GLY A 119 -36.00 6.62 8.32
CA GLY A 119 -36.52 5.31 7.94
C GLY A 119 -35.87 4.69 6.70
N ALA A 120 -34.67 5.16 6.33
CA ALA A 120 -33.93 4.66 5.17
C ALA A 120 -32.89 3.61 5.58
N ARG A 121 -32.55 2.73 4.63
CA ARG A 121 -31.61 1.62 4.83
C ARG A 121 -30.23 1.99 4.33
N ALA A 122 -29.19 1.66 5.11
CA ALA A 122 -27.84 2.13 4.82
C ALA A 122 -26.74 1.08 5.05
N ILE A 123 -25.64 1.25 4.31
CA ILE A 123 -24.37 0.62 4.62
C ILE A 123 -23.30 1.69 4.79
N VAL A 124 -22.49 1.56 5.84
CA VAL A 124 -21.35 2.44 6.10
C VAL A 124 -20.05 1.65 6.03
N PHE A 125 -19.17 2.00 5.11
CA PHE A 125 -17.83 1.43 5.00
C PHE A 125 -16.81 2.26 5.77
N ALA A 126 -16.24 1.67 6.82
CA ALA A 126 -15.19 2.24 7.64
C ALA A 126 -13.81 1.68 7.25
N PRO A 127 -12.73 2.47 7.39
CA PRO A 127 -11.40 2.07 6.93
C PRO A 127 -10.74 1.01 7.83
N THR A 128 -11.15 0.91 9.10
CA THR A 128 -10.56 -0.02 10.06
C THR A 128 -11.63 -0.68 10.93
N ARG A 129 -11.30 -1.84 11.52
CA ARG A 129 -12.18 -2.54 12.47
C ARG A 129 -12.55 -1.65 13.67
N LYS A 130 -11.59 -0.86 14.16
CA LYS A 130 -11.82 0.10 15.26
C LYS A 130 -12.77 1.21 14.82
N ALA A 131 -12.57 1.77 13.62
CA ALA A 131 -13.47 2.78 13.07
C ALA A 131 -14.90 2.24 12.90
N THR A 132 -15.06 0.98 12.48
CA THR A 132 -16.38 0.31 12.42
C THR A 132 -17.08 0.33 13.77
N GLU A 133 -16.42 -0.15 14.81
CA GLU A 133 -17.01 -0.23 16.17
C GLU A 133 -17.31 1.17 16.73
N LEU A 134 -16.42 2.14 16.50
CA LEU A 134 -16.61 3.53 16.95
C LEU A 134 -17.78 4.21 16.24
N ILE A 135 -17.88 4.08 14.92
CA ILE A 135 -19.01 4.66 14.17
C ILE A 135 -20.33 4.05 14.64
N TYR A 136 -20.37 2.73 14.83
CA TYR A 136 -21.52 2.02 15.35
C TYR A 136 -21.92 2.53 16.75
N ALA A 137 -20.97 2.56 17.70
CA ALA A 137 -21.22 3.00 19.07
C ALA A 137 -21.71 4.45 19.15
N HIS A 138 -21.06 5.37 18.43
CA HIS A 138 -21.49 6.78 18.39
C HIS A 138 -22.86 6.96 17.76
N THR A 139 -23.18 6.18 16.71
CA THR A 139 -24.50 6.24 16.08
C THR A 139 -25.58 5.73 17.03
N ARG A 140 -25.34 4.60 17.72
CA ARG A 140 -26.28 4.07 18.72
C ARG A 140 -26.56 5.08 19.83
N ALA A 141 -25.52 5.66 20.42
CA ALA A 141 -25.68 6.66 21.48
C ALA A 141 -26.54 7.85 21.03
N ARG A 142 -26.33 8.34 19.79
CA ARG A 142 -27.15 9.42 19.21
C ARG A 142 -28.60 9.03 18.98
N LEU A 143 -28.85 7.80 18.50
CA LEU A 143 -30.20 7.29 18.29
C LEU A 143 -30.93 7.08 19.62
N GLU A 144 -30.25 6.53 20.63
CA GLU A 144 -30.79 6.35 21.99
C GLU A 144 -31.15 7.70 22.63
N GLU A 145 -30.32 8.73 22.45
CA GLU A 145 -30.59 10.07 22.95
C GLU A 145 -31.87 10.68 22.35
N ARG A 146 -32.08 10.47 21.05
CA ARG A 146 -33.25 10.98 20.29
C ARG A 146 -34.49 10.11 20.43
N ALA A 147 -34.32 8.84 20.79
CA ALA A 147 -35.40 7.89 21.03
C ALA A 147 -35.96 7.95 22.46
N ARG A 148 -35.59 8.95 23.28
CA ARG A 148 -36.09 9.12 24.66
C ARG A 148 -37.62 9.19 24.77
N ASP A 149 -38.30 9.64 23.71
CA ASP A 149 -39.77 9.71 23.62
C ASP A 149 -40.38 8.61 22.73
N TRP A 150 -39.60 7.60 22.33
CA TRP A 150 -40.05 6.52 21.46
C TRP A 150 -40.91 5.50 22.21
N SER A 151 -42.13 5.25 21.72
CA SER A 151 -43.10 4.35 22.34
C SER A 151 -43.16 2.95 21.71
N GLY A 152 -42.27 2.62 20.76
CA GLY A 152 -42.22 1.31 20.08
C GLY A 152 -41.40 0.26 20.84
N ALA A 153 -41.67 -1.02 20.58
CA ALA A 153 -41.02 -2.16 21.25
C ALA A 153 -39.53 -2.36 20.86
N ALA A 154 -39.12 -1.89 19.67
CA ALA A 154 -37.74 -1.84 19.23
C ALA A 154 -37.36 -0.38 18.95
N THR A 155 -36.18 0.04 19.41
CA THR A 155 -35.69 1.39 19.17
C THR A 155 -34.94 1.46 17.82
N PRO A 156 -34.83 2.64 17.20
CA PRO A 156 -33.98 2.82 16.02
C PRO A 156 -32.52 2.34 16.23
N ALA A 157 -32.02 2.42 17.47
CA ALA A 157 -30.67 1.96 17.83
C ALA A 157 -30.51 0.43 17.75
N ASP A 158 -31.60 -0.34 17.87
CA ASP A 158 -31.59 -1.81 17.77
C ASP A 158 -31.58 -2.30 16.32
N ARG A 159 -31.85 -1.40 15.37
CA ARG A 159 -31.92 -1.67 13.93
C ARG A 159 -30.60 -1.38 13.22
N ILE A 160 -29.50 -1.17 13.95
CA ILE A 160 -28.15 -1.04 13.39
C ILE A 160 -27.21 -2.08 13.98
N LEU A 161 -26.27 -2.58 13.17
CA LEU A 161 -25.25 -3.56 13.59
C LEU A 161 -23.85 -3.26 13.02
N PRO A 162 -22.78 -3.61 13.72
CA PRO A 162 -21.44 -3.63 13.17
C PRO A 162 -21.19 -4.93 12.39
N TYR A 163 -20.31 -4.91 11.40
CA TYR A 163 -19.85 -6.08 10.65
C TYR A 163 -18.36 -5.96 10.35
N ARG A 164 -17.54 -6.93 10.77
CA ARG A 164 -16.11 -6.87 10.49
C ARG A 164 -15.48 -8.23 10.25
N ALA A 165 -14.38 -8.20 9.51
CA ALA A 165 -13.44 -9.31 9.46
C ALA A 165 -12.98 -9.65 10.89
N GLY A 166 -13.11 -10.91 11.28
CA GLY A 166 -12.84 -11.39 12.64
C GLY A 166 -14.09 -11.87 13.41
N TYR A 167 -15.30 -11.56 12.93
CA TYR A 167 -16.50 -12.25 13.40
C TYR A 167 -16.52 -13.71 12.95
N THR A 168 -17.09 -14.57 13.79
CA THR A 168 -17.26 -15.98 13.46
C THR A 168 -18.12 -16.13 12.21
N PRO A 169 -17.96 -17.22 11.42
CA PRO A 169 -18.83 -17.49 10.27
C PRO A 169 -20.32 -17.50 10.66
N GLN A 170 -20.67 -17.92 11.88
CA GLN A 170 -22.05 -17.92 12.34
C GLN A 170 -22.58 -16.51 12.58
N GLN A 171 -21.82 -15.64 13.26
CA GLN A 171 -22.20 -14.24 13.48
C GLN A 171 -22.38 -13.48 12.16
N ARG A 172 -21.48 -13.71 11.20
CA ARG A 172 -21.58 -13.08 9.88
C ARG A 172 -22.86 -13.49 9.15
N ARG A 173 -23.17 -14.79 9.13
CA ARG A 173 -24.42 -15.31 8.54
C ARG A 173 -25.67 -14.78 9.23
N ASP A 174 -25.66 -14.64 10.55
CA ASP A 174 -26.77 -14.05 11.31
C ASP A 174 -27.00 -12.58 10.92
N ILE A 175 -25.94 -11.76 10.89
CA ILE A 175 -26.05 -10.35 10.50
C ILE A 175 -26.51 -10.22 9.03
N GLU A 176 -25.94 -11.03 8.14
CA GLU A 176 -26.33 -11.07 6.71
C GLU A 176 -27.79 -11.44 6.53
N GLN A 177 -28.27 -12.46 7.25
CA GLN A 177 -29.66 -12.90 7.23
C GLN A 177 -30.59 -11.79 7.75
N ARG A 178 -30.29 -11.19 8.91
CA ARG A 178 -31.09 -10.12 9.51
C ARG A 178 -31.15 -8.87 8.64
N LEU A 179 -30.08 -8.57 7.91
CA LEU A 179 -30.05 -7.49 6.93
C LEU A 179 -30.91 -7.83 5.71
N PHE A 180 -30.82 -9.06 5.19
CA PHE A 180 -31.63 -9.53 4.07
C PHE A 180 -33.14 -9.55 4.40
N GLU A 181 -33.49 -10.01 5.60
CA GLU A 181 -34.85 -10.09 6.14
C GLU A 181 -35.42 -8.74 6.61
N GLN A 182 -34.63 -7.65 6.51
CA GLN A 182 -35.01 -6.28 6.90
C GLN A 182 -35.33 -6.10 8.39
N GLU A 183 -34.78 -6.96 9.25
CA GLU A 183 -34.79 -6.75 10.70
C GLU A 183 -33.83 -5.62 11.13
N VAL A 184 -32.82 -5.38 10.31
CA VAL A 184 -31.76 -4.38 10.49
C VAL A 184 -31.82 -3.39 9.32
N ASP A 185 -31.84 -2.10 9.63
CA ASP A 185 -31.87 -1.02 8.66
C ASP A 185 -30.47 -0.63 8.18
N ALA A 186 -29.46 -0.77 9.04
CA ALA A 186 -28.09 -0.49 8.61
C ALA A 186 -27.00 -1.35 9.23
N VAL A 187 -25.92 -1.46 8.45
CA VAL A 187 -24.68 -2.11 8.86
C VAL A 187 -23.50 -1.16 8.73
N VAL A 188 -22.67 -1.09 9.76
CA VAL A 188 -21.36 -0.44 9.69
C VAL A 188 -20.32 -1.53 9.47
N ALA A 189 -19.61 -1.49 8.36
CA ALA A 189 -18.72 -2.55 7.92
C ALA A 189 -17.31 -2.09 7.56
N THR A 190 -16.33 -2.99 7.61
CA THR A 190 -15.06 -2.81 6.89
C THR A 190 -15.23 -3.19 5.41
N SER A 191 -14.13 -3.31 4.65
CA SER A 191 -14.13 -3.92 3.30
C SER A 191 -14.62 -5.37 3.27
N ALA A 192 -14.98 -5.97 4.41
CA ALA A 192 -15.50 -7.33 4.48
C ALA A 192 -16.86 -7.48 3.77
N LEU A 193 -17.63 -6.39 3.63
CA LEU A 193 -18.85 -6.34 2.83
C LEU A 193 -18.68 -5.70 1.45
N GLU A 194 -17.44 -5.44 1.04
CA GLU A 194 -17.14 -4.88 -0.29
C GLU A 194 -17.42 -5.91 -1.39
N LEU A 195 -17.25 -7.21 -1.11
CA LEU A 195 -17.27 -8.30 -2.08
C LEU A 195 -18.35 -9.34 -1.77
N GLY A 196 -19.00 -9.87 -2.83
CA GLY A 196 -19.61 -11.20 -2.83
C GLY A 196 -20.89 -11.48 -2.03
N ILE A 197 -21.42 -10.56 -1.21
CA ILE A 197 -22.69 -10.81 -0.49
C ILE A 197 -23.88 -10.02 -1.04
N ASP A 198 -25.06 -10.65 -1.02
CA ASP A 198 -26.33 -10.00 -1.38
C ASP A 198 -26.99 -9.41 -0.13
N VAL A 199 -26.80 -8.11 0.08
CA VAL A 199 -27.33 -7.37 1.23
C VAL A 199 -28.75 -6.83 1.01
N GLY A 200 -29.38 -7.20 -0.12
CA GLY A 200 -30.66 -6.63 -0.54
C GLY A 200 -30.55 -5.19 -1.02
N ASP A 201 -31.70 -4.52 -1.18
CA ASP A 201 -31.79 -3.14 -1.64
C ASP A 201 -31.54 -2.15 -0.50
N LEU A 202 -30.43 -1.40 -0.61
CA LEU A 202 -30.09 -0.30 0.30
C LEU A 202 -30.33 1.06 -0.39
N ASP A 203 -30.76 2.04 0.40
CA ASP A 203 -31.02 3.40 -0.06
C ASP A 203 -29.73 4.24 -0.06
N LEU A 204 -28.83 4.00 0.89
CA LEU A 204 -27.60 4.78 1.05
C LEU A 204 -26.36 3.91 1.26
N SER A 205 -25.28 4.25 0.56
CA SER A 205 -23.94 3.72 0.79
C SER A 205 -23.00 4.86 1.15
N LEU A 206 -22.49 4.85 2.39
CA LEU A 206 -21.54 5.84 2.90
C LEU A 206 -20.15 5.21 3.00
N VAL A 207 -19.15 5.89 2.46
CA VAL A 207 -17.75 5.48 2.57
C VAL A 207 -17.03 6.54 3.41
N ALA A 208 -16.50 6.13 4.57
CA ALA A 208 -15.69 6.97 5.43
C ALA A 208 -14.23 6.89 4.97
N GLY A 209 -13.83 7.89 4.19
CA GLY A 209 -12.48 8.06 3.66
C GLY A 209 -12.29 7.33 2.34
N PHE A 210 -11.45 7.86 1.46
CA PHE A 210 -11.22 7.24 0.17
C PHE A 210 -10.63 5.82 0.35
N PRO A 211 -11.20 4.78 -0.28
CA PRO A 211 -10.82 3.39 -0.04
C PRO A 211 -9.50 2.98 -0.71
N GLY A 212 -8.72 3.94 -1.23
CA GLY A 212 -7.46 3.72 -1.93
C GLY A 212 -7.59 3.57 -3.45
N THR A 213 -8.72 3.04 -3.95
CA THR A 213 -8.99 2.94 -5.40
C THR A 213 -10.41 3.36 -5.77
N VAL A 214 -10.56 3.92 -6.97
CA VAL A 214 -11.85 4.24 -7.59
C VAL A 214 -12.68 2.98 -7.76
N THR A 215 -12.05 1.87 -8.15
CA THR A 215 -12.72 0.57 -8.27
C THR A 215 -13.41 0.16 -6.97
N SER A 216 -12.69 0.20 -5.84
CA SER A 216 -13.27 -0.09 -4.51
C SER A 216 -14.36 0.92 -4.12
N LEU A 217 -14.19 2.20 -4.46
CA LEU A 217 -15.20 3.23 -4.19
C LEU A 217 -16.50 2.94 -4.95
N LEU A 218 -16.41 2.65 -6.24
CA LEU A 218 -17.56 2.33 -7.09
C LEU A 218 -18.26 1.04 -6.64
N GLN A 219 -17.51 0.00 -6.23
CA GLN A 219 -18.08 -1.22 -5.68
C GLN A 219 -18.88 -0.95 -4.40
N ARG A 220 -18.33 -0.15 -3.49
CA ARG A 220 -19.01 0.25 -2.25
C ARG A 220 -20.25 1.08 -2.54
N TRP A 221 -20.17 2.06 -3.43
CA TRP A 221 -21.33 2.86 -3.87
C TRP A 221 -22.39 2.03 -4.60
N GLY A 222 -21.98 0.97 -5.31
CA GLY A 222 -22.88 0.03 -5.99
C GLY A 222 -23.72 -0.84 -5.04
N ARG A 223 -23.49 -0.76 -3.72
CA ARG A 223 -24.33 -1.42 -2.71
C ARG A 223 -25.67 -0.73 -2.49
N ALA A 224 -25.82 0.54 -2.92
CA ALA A 224 -27.06 1.29 -2.83
C ALA A 224 -27.64 1.63 -4.22
N GLY A 225 -28.97 1.68 -4.30
CA GLY A 225 -29.70 2.04 -5.52
C GLY A 225 -29.74 0.95 -6.60
N ARG A 226 -30.07 -0.30 -6.21
CA ARG A 226 -30.24 -1.43 -7.14
C ARG A 226 -31.63 -1.48 -7.78
N SER A 227 -32.70 -1.30 -7.00
CA SER A 227 -34.09 -1.29 -7.50
C SER A 227 -34.75 0.11 -7.55
N GLY A 228 -34.21 1.09 -6.82
CA GLY A 228 -34.75 2.45 -6.69
C GLY A 228 -33.65 3.51 -6.54
N HIS A 229 -34.04 4.78 -6.35
CA HIS A 229 -33.07 5.88 -6.23
C HIS A 229 -32.09 5.64 -5.08
N GLY A 230 -30.79 5.70 -5.36
CA GLY A 230 -29.74 5.45 -4.36
C GLY A 230 -28.90 6.68 -4.05
N TRP A 231 -28.33 6.73 -2.84
CA TRP A 231 -27.37 7.73 -2.41
C TRP A 231 -25.99 7.09 -2.22
N ALA A 232 -24.97 7.71 -2.81
CA ALA A 232 -23.57 7.32 -2.66
C ALA A 232 -22.81 8.48 -2.02
N VAL A 233 -22.38 8.31 -0.78
CA VAL A 233 -21.70 9.37 -0.01
C VAL A 233 -20.25 8.98 0.20
N LEU A 234 -19.31 9.89 -0.07
CA LEU A 234 -17.93 9.80 0.38
C LEU A 234 -17.69 10.90 1.41
N VAL A 235 -17.44 10.52 2.65
CA VAL A 235 -17.00 11.44 3.71
C VAL A 235 -15.48 11.48 3.68
N ALA A 236 -14.88 12.58 3.25
CA ALA A 236 -13.42 12.69 3.14
C ALA A 236 -12.73 12.69 4.50
N GLY A 237 -11.59 11.99 4.58
CA GLY A 237 -10.63 12.15 5.67
C GLY A 237 -9.78 13.41 5.51
N GLN A 238 -8.90 13.65 6.47
CA GLN A 238 -7.91 14.74 6.41
C GLN A 238 -6.69 14.40 5.53
N ASP A 239 -6.57 13.16 5.06
CA ASP A 239 -5.47 12.71 4.21
C ASP A 239 -5.38 13.51 2.90
N ALA A 240 -4.16 13.72 2.42
CA ALA A 240 -3.88 14.51 1.23
C ALA A 240 -4.69 14.10 -0.01
N LEU A 241 -4.80 12.79 -0.27
CA LEU A 241 -5.52 12.26 -1.45
C LEU A 241 -7.02 12.55 -1.38
N ASP A 242 -7.66 12.33 -0.23
CA ASP A 242 -9.07 12.67 0.00
C ASP A 242 -9.32 14.17 -0.26
N GLN A 243 -8.44 15.02 0.28
CA GLN A 243 -8.58 16.46 0.15
C GLN A 243 -8.28 16.95 -1.27
N PHE A 244 -7.42 16.27 -2.00
CA PHE A 244 -7.24 16.49 -3.44
C PHE A 244 -8.55 16.23 -4.20
N PHE A 245 -9.19 15.08 -3.98
CA PHE A 245 -10.47 14.77 -4.63
C PHE A 245 -11.61 15.70 -4.23
N MET A 246 -11.63 16.19 -2.97
CA MET A 246 -12.64 17.17 -2.56
C MET A 246 -12.48 18.54 -3.24
N ARG A 247 -11.26 18.89 -3.67
CA ARG A 247 -10.99 20.11 -4.43
C ARG A 247 -11.18 19.92 -5.93
N GLU A 248 -10.88 18.72 -6.42
CA GLU A 248 -11.01 18.34 -7.84
C GLU A 248 -11.99 17.16 -7.98
N PRO A 249 -13.29 17.35 -7.69
CA PRO A 249 -14.27 16.27 -7.68
C PRO A 249 -14.46 15.66 -9.07
N GLU A 250 -14.37 16.48 -10.13
CA GLU A 250 -14.43 16.00 -11.51
C GLU A 250 -13.33 15.00 -11.80
N ARG A 251 -12.11 15.19 -11.27
CA ARG A 251 -11.01 14.24 -11.44
C ARG A 251 -11.24 12.89 -10.79
N LEU A 252 -12.04 12.82 -9.72
CA LEU A 252 -12.46 11.55 -9.11
C LEU A 252 -13.53 10.88 -9.98
N LEU A 253 -14.54 11.65 -10.40
CA LEU A 253 -15.72 11.13 -11.10
C LEU A 253 -15.45 10.76 -12.56
N SER A 254 -14.56 11.48 -13.24
CA SER A 254 -14.16 11.20 -14.63
C SER A 254 -12.99 10.24 -14.71
N ARG A 255 -12.45 9.80 -13.58
CA ARG A 255 -11.26 8.95 -13.54
C ARG A 255 -11.60 7.61 -14.17
N PRO A 256 -10.79 7.11 -15.13
CA PRO A 256 -10.93 5.73 -15.52
C PRO A 256 -10.66 4.86 -14.29
N VAL A 257 -11.48 3.83 -14.11
CA VAL A 257 -11.18 2.74 -13.18
C VAL A 257 -9.78 2.22 -13.46
N GLU A 258 -9.07 1.85 -12.42
CA GLU A 258 -7.66 1.61 -12.58
C GLU A 258 -7.36 0.33 -13.38
N GLN A 259 -6.19 0.30 -14.04
CA GLN A 259 -5.75 -0.85 -14.84
C GLN A 259 -5.12 -1.91 -13.95
N ALA A 260 -5.65 -3.13 -13.93
CA ALA A 260 -5.07 -4.25 -13.22
C ALA A 260 -3.72 -4.67 -13.81
N ILE A 261 -2.64 -4.57 -13.03
CA ILE A 261 -1.26 -4.87 -13.48
C ILE A 261 -0.80 -6.19 -12.87
N ILE A 262 -0.16 -7.02 -13.68
CA ILE A 262 0.45 -8.29 -13.29
C ILE A 262 1.83 -8.35 -13.92
N ASP A 263 2.86 -8.55 -13.11
CA ASP A 263 4.23 -8.77 -13.56
C ASP A 263 4.55 -10.27 -13.52
N LEU A 264 4.61 -10.88 -14.72
CA LEU A 264 4.89 -12.31 -14.86
C LEU A 264 6.39 -12.63 -14.81
N GLU A 265 7.23 -11.60 -14.96
CA GLU A 265 8.67 -11.74 -15.12
C GLU A 265 9.44 -11.39 -13.85
N ASN A 266 8.73 -10.92 -12.80
CA ASN A 266 9.31 -10.66 -11.49
C ASN A 266 10.07 -11.89 -10.99
N PRO A 267 11.42 -11.86 -10.90
CA PRO A 267 12.21 -13.05 -10.61
C PRO A 267 11.90 -13.67 -9.24
N HIS A 268 11.54 -12.87 -8.24
CA HIS A 268 11.25 -13.36 -6.90
C HIS A 268 9.97 -14.22 -6.86
N ILE A 269 8.96 -13.81 -7.64
CA ILE A 269 7.72 -14.55 -7.78
C ILE A 269 7.94 -15.75 -8.72
N LEU A 270 8.49 -15.48 -9.90
CA LEU A 270 8.63 -16.47 -10.96
C LEU A 270 9.49 -17.66 -10.53
N ASP A 271 10.66 -17.43 -9.92
CA ASP A 271 11.54 -18.52 -9.48
C ASP A 271 10.85 -19.45 -8.49
N ALA A 272 10.21 -18.88 -7.46
CA ALA A 272 9.50 -19.67 -6.45
C ALA A 272 8.40 -20.55 -7.08
N HIS A 273 7.69 -20.01 -8.09
CA HIS A 273 6.71 -20.76 -8.85
C HIS A 273 7.33 -21.79 -9.80
N LEU A 274 8.51 -21.55 -10.39
CA LEU A 274 9.23 -22.51 -11.22
C LEU A 274 9.75 -23.68 -10.39
N LEU A 275 10.30 -23.43 -9.20
CA LEU A 275 10.70 -24.50 -8.27
C LEU A 275 9.50 -25.36 -7.88
N ALA A 276 8.36 -24.74 -7.58
CA ALA A 276 7.12 -25.45 -7.29
C ALA A 276 6.60 -26.23 -8.51
N ALA A 277 6.68 -25.68 -9.71
CA ALA A 277 6.33 -26.37 -10.95
C ALA A 277 7.25 -27.58 -11.20
N ALA A 278 8.56 -27.45 -10.96
CA ALA A 278 9.54 -28.52 -11.09
C ALA A 278 9.34 -29.65 -10.07
N TYR A 279 8.89 -29.30 -8.86
CA TYR A 279 8.47 -30.28 -7.84
C TYR A 279 7.21 -31.04 -8.26
N GLU A 280 6.24 -30.35 -8.85
CA GLU A 280 5.01 -30.97 -9.36
C GLU A 280 5.31 -31.96 -10.48
N ARG A 281 6.13 -31.54 -11.46
CA ARG A 281 6.71 -32.36 -12.54
C ARG A 281 7.97 -31.69 -13.11
N PRO A 282 8.99 -32.47 -13.53
CA PRO A 282 10.19 -31.92 -14.17
C PRO A 282 9.86 -30.95 -15.30
N LEU A 283 10.50 -29.78 -15.32
CA LEU A 283 10.31 -28.75 -16.33
C LEU A 283 11.01 -29.13 -17.64
N THR A 284 10.33 -28.94 -18.76
CA THR A 284 10.83 -29.24 -20.11
C THR A 284 10.76 -28.01 -21.01
N GLU A 285 11.40 -28.04 -22.17
CA GLU A 285 11.36 -26.92 -23.14
C GLU A 285 9.94 -26.57 -23.58
N THR A 286 9.02 -27.55 -23.62
CA THR A 286 7.60 -27.33 -23.92
C THR A 286 6.86 -26.51 -22.86
N ASP A 287 7.45 -26.31 -21.67
CA ASP A 287 6.84 -25.48 -20.63
C ASP A 287 6.91 -23.97 -20.96
N GLU A 288 7.65 -23.59 -22.01
CA GLU A 288 7.64 -22.24 -22.58
C GLU A 288 6.21 -21.78 -22.95
N ASP A 289 5.35 -22.69 -23.42
CA ASP A 289 3.95 -22.41 -23.78
C ASP A 289 3.12 -21.89 -22.58
N TYR A 290 3.54 -22.18 -21.36
CA TYR A 290 2.85 -21.75 -20.13
C TYR A 290 3.52 -20.55 -19.49
N PHE A 291 4.85 -20.58 -19.35
CA PHE A 291 5.60 -19.62 -18.55
C PHE A 291 6.37 -18.58 -19.38
N GLY A 292 6.59 -18.82 -20.67
CA GLY A 292 7.30 -17.93 -21.59
C GLY A 292 8.82 -18.07 -21.57
N GLU A 293 9.47 -17.44 -22.55
CA GLU A 293 10.93 -17.52 -22.77
C GLU A 293 11.74 -17.03 -21.56
N VAL A 294 11.30 -15.95 -20.91
CA VAL A 294 11.99 -15.40 -19.72
C VAL A 294 12.05 -16.44 -18.61
N ALA A 295 10.97 -17.16 -18.38
CA ALA A 295 10.91 -18.23 -17.38
C ALA A 295 11.87 -19.37 -17.72
N MET A 296 11.97 -19.76 -18.98
CA MET A 296 12.91 -20.81 -19.39
C MET A 296 14.37 -20.40 -19.15
N ARG A 297 14.73 -19.13 -19.37
CA ARG A 297 16.05 -18.60 -18.98
C ARG A 297 16.27 -18.64 -17.47
N ARG A 298 15.23 -18.38 -16.66
CA ARG A 298 15.30 -18.52 -15.19
C ARG A 298 15.52 -19.97 -14.76
N VAL A 299 14.88 -20.95 -15.42
CA VAL A 299 15.13 -22.38 -15.15
C VAL A 299 16.61 -22.71 -15.28
N THR A 300 17.27 -22.26 -16.36
CA THR A 300 18.73 -22.46 -16.52
C THR A 300 19.53 -21.80 -15.40
N ALA A 301 19.14 -20.58 -14.97
CA ALA A 301 19.80 -19.93 -13.84
C ALA A 301 19.63 -20.72 -12.52
N LEU A 302 18.45 -21.29 -12.27
CA LEU A 302 18.16 -22.12 -11.11
C LEU A 302 18.90 -23.47 -11.14
N GLU A 303 19.13 -24.05 -12.32
CA GLU A 303 20.02 -25.20 -12.52
C GLU A 303 21.46 -24.84 -12.15
N CYS A 304 21.99 -23.72 -12.67
CA CYS A 304 23.34 -23.26 -12.36
C CYS A 304 23.54 -22.94 -10.87
N ALA A 305 22.50 -22.43 -10.20
CA ALA A 305 22.49 -22.17 -8.76
C ALA A 305 22.35 -23.44 -7.91
N GLY A 306 22.10 -24.61 -8.52
CA GLY A 306 21.97 -25.90 -7.83
C GLY A 306 20.60 -26.13 -7.20
N HIS A 307 19.60 -25.28 -7.46
CA HIS A 307 18.23 -25.47 -6.97
C HIS A 307 17.44 -26.51 -7.79
N LEU A 308 17.80 -26.69 -9.06
CA LEU A 308 17.23 -27.70 -9.96
C LEU A 308 18.30 -28.66 -10.45
N VAL A 309 17.92 -29.93 -10.65
CA VAL A 309 18.77 -30.97 -11.21
C VAL A 309 18.25 -31.35 -12.57
N ARG A 310 19.10 -31.18 -13.60
CA ARG A 310 18.77 -31.57 -14.97
C ARG A 310 18.89 -33.08 -15.16
N SER A 311 17.86 -33.67 -15.76
CA SER A 311 17.79 -35.10 -16.10
C SER A 311 17.25 -35.30 -17.52
N GLU A 312 17.19 -36.54 -18.01
CA GLU A 312 16.59 -36.87 -19.31
C GLU A 312 15.09 -36.51 -19.39
N SER A 313 14.39 -36.47 -18.27
CA SER A 313 12.97 -36.12 -18.19
C SER A 313 12.72 -34.62 -17.99
N GLY A 314 13.78 -33.80 -17.90
CA GLY A 314 13.70 -32.36 -17.65
C GLY A 314 14.41 -31.91 -16.37
N SER A 315 14.22 -30.64 -16.01
CA SER A 315 14.78 -30.00 -14.83
C SER A 315 13.86 -30.24 -13.62
N ALA A 316 14.34 -31.02 -12.66
CA ALA A 316 13.54 -31.45 -11.51
C ALA A 316 14.00 -30.78 -10.21
N TRP A 317 13.06 -30.61 -9.28
CA TRP A 317 13.40 -30.21 -7.91
C TRP A 317 14.05 -31.37 -7.16
N ALA A 318 15.16 -31.09 -6.47
CA ALA A 318 16.02 -32.11 -5.89
C ALA A 318 15.64 -32.54 -4.47
N GLU A 319 14.86 -31.75 -3.75
CA GLU A 319 14.56 -31.99 -2.33
C GLU A 319 13.19 -32.69 -2.13
N PRO A 320 13.01 -33.49 -1.06
CA PRO A 320 11.76 -34.17 -0.79
C PRO A 320 10.62 -33.21 -0.37
N ARG A 321 10.97 -32.03 0.14
CA ARG A 321 10.02 -31.03 0.65
C ARG A 321 9.52 -30.15 -0.50
N SER A 322 8.22 -29.87 -0.52
CA SER A 322 7.63 -28.99 -1.52
C SER A 322 8.04 -27.53 -1.28
N PRO A 323 8.59 -26.83 -2.29
CA PRO A 323 8.93 -25.41 -2.18
C PRO A 323 7.69 -24.49 -2.17
N ALA A 324 6.51 -25.01 -2.52
CA ALA A 324 5.26 -24.25 -2.47
C ALA A 324 4.85 -23.84 -1.04
N ALA A 325 5.44 -24.46 -0.01
CA ALA A 325 5.21 -24.12 1.38
C ALA A 325 6.09 -22.95 1.88
N ASP A 326 7.05 -22.49 1.08
CA ASP A 326 8.05 -21.49 1.50
C ASP A 326 7.62 -20.05 1.28
N PHE A 327 6.54 -19.83 0.54
CA PHE A 327 6.08 -18.50 0.20
C PHE A 327 4.56 -18.37 0.24
N GLY A 328 4.08 -17.21 0.69
CA GLY A 328 2.67 -16.83 0.63
C GLY A 328 2.32 -16.22 -0.73
N LEU A 329 1.07 -16.36 -1.19
CA LEU A 329 0.64 -15.68 -2.41
C LEU A 329 0.37 -14.18 -2.19
N ARG A 330 0.07 -13.79 -0.94
CA ARG A 330 -0.36 -12.43 -0.57
C ARG A 330 0.73 -11.61 0.13
N SER A 331 1.83 -12.23 0.54
CA SER A 331 2.93 -11.60 1.26
C SER A 331 4.21 -11.74 0.44
N ALA A 332 5.07 -10.72 0.48
CA ALA A 332 6.33 -10.71 -0.26
C ALA A 332 7.35 -11.71 0.29
N SER A 333 7.19 -12.15 1.54
CA SER A 333 7.97 -13.22 2.18
C SER A 333 7.07 -14.19 2.95
N GLY A 334 7.55 -15.41 3.21
CA GLY A 334 6.89 -16.38 4.10
C GLY A 334 7.19 -16.17 5.59
N ASP A 335 8.12 -15.27 5.91
CA ASP A 335 8.68 -15.09 7.25
C ASP A 335 7.82 -14.13 8.08
N HIS A 336 7.27 -14.67 9.18
CA HIS A 336 6.39 -13.95 10.07
C HIS A 336 6.74 -14.22 11.53
N PHE A 337 6.43 -13.24 12.37
CA PHE A 337 6.48 -13.35 13.82
C PHE A 337 5.08 -13.65 14.34
N LEU A 338 4.96 -14.59 15.28
CA LEU A 338 3.71 -14.87 15.97
C LEU A 338 3.55 -13.94 17.17
N ILE A 339 2.38 -13.34 17.32
CA ILE A 339 2.03 -12.45 18.43
C ILE A 339 1.25 -13.25 19.46
N VAL A 340 1.86 -13.41 20.64
CA VAL A 340 1.35 -14.28 21.71
C VAL A 340 1.13 -13.47 22.97
N GLU A 341 -0.04 -13.63 23.58
CA GLU A 341 -0.33 -13.06 24.89
C GLU A 341 0.44 -13.83 25.96
N LYS A 342 1.30 -13.13 26.70
CA LYS A 342 2.27 -13.73 27.62
C LYS A 342 1.62 -14.48 28.79
N THR A 343 0.48 -14.02 29.27
CA THR A 343 -0.21 -14.62 30.43
C THR A 343 -1.02 -15.86 30.06
N THR A 344 -1.72 -15.83 28.93
CA THR A 344 -2.64 -16.90 28.52
C THR A 344 -1.98 -17.91 27.58
N GLY A 345 -0.87 -17.53 26.94
CA GLY A 345 -0.29 -18.28 25.81
C GLY A 345 -1.16 -18.22 24.56
N GLY A 346 -2.20 -17.37 24.55
CA GLY A 346 -3.11 -17.22 23.42
C GLY A 346 -2.40 -16.61 22.22
N LEU A 347 -2.49 -17.27 21.07
CA LEU A 347 -2.06 -16.70 19.80
C LEU A 347 -3.06 -15.62 19.37
N LEU A 348 -2.60 -14.36 19.34
CA LEU A 348 -3.41 -13.22 18.91
C LEU A 348 -3.32 -13.03 17.39
N GLY A 349 -2.14 -13.25 16.79
CA GLY A 349 -1.97 -13.08 15.35
C GLY A 349 -0.54 -13.24 14.89
N SER A 350 -0.22 -12.68 13.73
CA SER A 350 1.14 -12.64 13.20
C SER A 350 1.45 -11.29 12.55
N VAL A 351 2.74 -10.99 12.42
CA VAL A 351 3.26 -9.80 11.74
C VAL A 351 4.42 -10.18 10.83
N GLU A 352 4.47 -9.58 9.65
CA GLU A 352 5.54 -9.79 8.66
C GLU A 352 6.90 -9.32 9.20
N GLN A 353 7.97 -10.05 8.87
CA GLN A 353 9.33 -9.75 9.34
C GLN A 353 9.81 -8.34 8.97
N GLU A 354 9.38 -7.82 7.82
CA GLU A 354 9.74 -6.48 7.32
C GLU A 354 9.06 -5.37 8.13
N ARG A 355 8.00 -5.69 8.87
CA ARG A 355 7.19 -4.72 9.62
C ARG A 355 7.36 -4.84 11.13
N VAL A 356 7.87 -5.98 11.60
CA VAL A 356 7.93 -6.31 13.04
C VAL A 356 8.61 -5.22 13.86
N PHE A 357 9.73 -4.65 13.40
CA PHE A 357 10.43 -3.61 14.13
C PHE A 357 9.68 -2.28 14.18
N ARG A 358 8.82 -1.99 13.19
CA ARG A 358 8.01 -0.77 13.16
C ARG A 358 6.73 -0.90 13.97
N THR A 359 6.11 -2.08 14.00
CA THR A 359 4.77 -2.26 14.57
C THR A 359 4.74 -3.06 15.87
N ALA A 360 5.78 -3.83 16.15
CA ALA A 360 5.85 -4.79 17.24
C ALA A 360 7.22 -4.81 17.93
N HIS A 361 7.89 -3.65 18.00
CA HIS A 361 9.10 -3.48 18.81
C HIS A 361 8.78 -3.55 20.30
N PRO A 362 9.77 -3.86 21.17
CA PRO A 362 9.60 -3.72 22.61
C PRO A 362 9.10 -2.31 22.99
N GLY A 363 8.05 -2.24 23.80
CA GLY A 363 7.37 -1.02 24.19
C GLY A 363 6.30 -0.53 23.21
N ALA A 364 6.14 -1.15 22.04
CA ALA A 364 5.07 -0.79 21.09
C ALA A 364 3.69 -1.08 21.68
N VAL A 365 2.72 -0.23 21.38
CA VAL A 365 1.30 -0.53 21.63
C VAL A 365 0.73 -1.22 20.39
N TYR A 366 0.54 -2.52 20.50
CA TYR A 366 -0.10 -3.35 19.49
C TYR A 366 -1.62 -3.35 19.70
N LEU A 367 -2.36 -2.88 18.70
CA LEU A 367 -3.82 -2.91 18.74
C LEU A 367 -4.33 -4.19 18.06
N HIS A 368 -5.01 -5.04 18.83
CA HIS A 368 -5.65 -6.25 18.32
C HIS A 368 -7.14 -6.21 18.60
N LEU A 369 -7.95 -6.12 17.54
CA LEU A 369 -9.42 -6.08 17.63
C LEU A 369 -9.99 -4.93 18.50
N GLY A 370 -9.26 -3.82 18.61
CA GLY A 370 -9.67 -2.65 19.42
C GLY A 370 -9.13 -2.66 20.84
N GLU A 371 -8.69 -3.83 21.32
CA GLU A 371 -7.97 -3.99 22.58
C GLU A 371 -6.50 -3.60 22.38
N SER A 372 -5.95 -2.92 23.38
CA SER A 372 -4.56 -2.49 23.36
C SER A 372 -3.71 -3.51 24.10
N TYR A 373 -2.59 -3.87 23.51
CA TYR A 373 -1.60 -4.76 24.08
C TYR A 373 -0.24 -4.07 24.06
N LEU A 374 0.47 -4.10 25.17
CA LEU A 374 1.85 -3.63 25.22
C LEU A 374 2.78 -4.77 24.80
N VAL A 375 3.63 -4.51 23.81
CA VAL A 375 4.69 -5.44 23.44
C VAL A 375 5.77 -5.40 24.50
N THR A 376 5.92 -6.50 25.23
CA THR A 376 6.90 -6.60 26.31
C THR A 376 8.23 -7.16 25.83
N GLN A 377 8.20 -8.04 24.82
CA GLN A 377 9.40 -8.69 24.30
C GLN A 377 9.25 -9.03 22.82
N LEU A 378 10.33 -8.84 22.08
CA LEU A 378 10.51 -9.31 20.70
C LEU A 378 11.63 -10.36 20.69
N ASP A 379 11.27 -11.62 20.48
CA ASP A 379 12.18 -12.76 20.41
C ASP A 379 12.47 -13.09 18.94
N LEU A 380 13.62 -12.62 18.46
CA LEU A 380 14.07 -12.82 17.06
C LEU A 380 14.37 -14.29 16.73
N PRO A 381 15.13 -15.04 17.57
CA PRO A 381 15.41 -16.45 17.29
C PRO A 381 14.15 -17.31 17.15
N ASN A 382 13.16 -17.11 18.02
CA ASN A 382 11.94 -17.92 18.01
C ASN A 382 10.81 -17.31 17.16
N ARG A 383 11.03 -16.13 16.59
CA ARG A 383 10.01 -15.37 15.82
C ARG A 383 8.72 -15.13 16.62
N LEU A 384 8.87 -14.70 17.88
CA LEU A 384 7.76 -14.42 18.78
C LEU A 384 7.73 -12.95 19.21
N VAL A 385 6.52 -12.39 19.26
CA VAL A 385 6.22 -11.10 19.89
C VAL A 385 5.36 -11.40 21.10
N LEU A 386 5.88 -11.15 22.30
CA LEU A 386 5.14 -11.34 23.53
C LEU A 386 4.46 -10.06 23.95
N VAL A 387 3.15 -10.13 24.16
CA VAL A 387 2.34 -8.97 24.52
C VAL A 387 1.54 -9.19 25.79
N GLU A 388 1.21 -8.11 26.48
CA GLU A 388 0.34 -8.10 27.67
C GLU A 388 -0.80 -7.10 27.46
N PRO A 389 -2.04 -7.40 27.91
CA PRO A 389 -3.14 -6.45 27.84
C PRO A 389 -2.78 -5.12 28.50
N SER A 390 -3.13 -4.01 27.86
CA SER A 390 -2.84 -2.66 28.34
C SER A 390 -4.11 -1.80 28.28
N ALA A 391 -4.38 -1.10 29.38
CA ALA A 391 -5.42 -0.07 29.44
C ALA A 391 -4.88 1.32 29.10
N ASP A 392 -3.62 1.44 28.68
CA ASP A 392 -2.99 2.72 28.37
C ASP A 392 -3.69 3.38 27.18
N THR A 393 -4.15 4.62 27.37
CA THR A 393 -4.73 5.46 26.31
C THR A 393 -3.64 6.11 25.46
N THR A 394 -2.64 5.34 25.05
CA THR A 394 -1.50 5.84 24.30
C THR A 394 -1.23 4.99 23.08
N TYR A 395 -0.58 5.56 22.08
CA TYR A 395 -0.06 4.83 20.93
C TYR A 395 1.42 5.14 20.73
N THR A 396 2.11 4.25 20.03
CA THR A 396 3.55 4.39 19.75
C THR A 396 3.80 4.74 18.30
N GLN A 397 4.76 5.63 18.07
CA GLN A 397 5.22 6.01 16.74
C GLN A 397 6.73 5.75 16.63
N PRO A 398 7.18 4.80 15.78
CA PRO A 398 8.59 4.48 15.64
C PRO A 398 9.35 5.61 14.91
N LYS A 399 10.57 5.88 15.37
CA LYS A 399 11.56 6.70 14.68
C LYS A 399 12.52 5.78 13.95
N VAL A 400 12.67 6.00 12.65
CA VAL A 400 13.42 5.10 11.77
C VAL A 400 14.49 5.87 11.02
N ASP A 401 15.73 5.45 11.21
CA ASP A 401 16.85 5.91 10.41
C ASP A 401 16.88 5.15 9.09
N LYS A 402 17.19 5.86 8.00
CA LYS A 402 17.16 5.31 6.65
C LYS A 402 18.35 5.78 5.85
N SER A 403 18.94 4.86 5.10
CA SER A 403 19.97 5.18 4.11
C SER A 403 19.70 4.43 2.81
N VAL A 404 20.05 5.06 1.69
CA VAL A 404 19.95 4.48 0.36
C VAL A 404 21.34 4.38 -0.26
N THR A 405 21.58 3.29 -1.00
CA THR A 405 22.74 3.13 -1.89
C THR A 405 22.25 2.82 -3.30
N ILE A 406 22.70 3.58 -4.30
CA ILE A 406 22.40 3.33 -5.71
C ILE A 406 23.26 2.15 -6.16
N ALA A 407 22.61 1.05 -6.54
CA ALA A 407 23.26 -0.16 -7.05
C ALA A 407 23.49 -0.07 -8.56
N SER A 408 22.49 0.41 -9.31
CA SER A 408 22.58 0.64 -10.75
C SER A 408 21.66 1.79 -11.19
N GLN A 409 22.04 2.46 -12.27
CA GLN A 409 21.19 3.43 -12.96
C GLN A 409 20.88 2.88 -14.35
N GLU A 410 19.58 2.77 -14.67
CA GLU A 410 19.10 2.21 -15.93
C GLU A 410 18.59 3.30 -16.88
N LEU A 411 17.91 4.31 -16.34
CA LEU A 411 17.36 5.41 -17.11
C LEU A 411 17.75 6.74 -16.48
N LEU A 412 17.92 7.75 -17.33
CA LEU A 412 18.16 9.13 -16.96
C LEU A 412 17.46 10.05 -17.98
N ARG A 413 16.78 11.08 -17.49
CA ARG A 413 16.27 12.17 -18.33
C ARG A 413 16.33 13.52 -17.61
N PRO A 414 16.70 14.62 -18.30
CA PRO A 414 16.49 15.96 -17.79
C PRO A 414 15.00 16.25 -17.59
N LEU A 415 14.64 16.90 -16.47
CA LEU A 415 13.28 17.39 -16.22
C LEU A 415 13.16 18.89 -16.44
N SER A 416 14.15 19.62 -15.95
CA SER A 416 14.30 21.06 -16.09
C SER A 416 15.78 21.40 -16.29
N PRO A 417 16.15 22.65 -16.59
CA PRO A 417 17.55 23.05 -16.69
C PRO A 417 18.38 22.74 -15.43
N GLU A 418 17.74 22.63 -14.27
CA GLU A 418 18.40 22.45 -12.97
C GLU A 418 18.05 21.12 -12.29
N SER A 419 17.45 20.16 -13.02
CA SER A 419 17.08 18.88 -12.42
C SER A 419 17.14 17.68 -13.37
N LEU A 420 17.53 16.54 -12.82
CA LEU A 420 17.59 15.25 -13.50
C LEU A 420 16.70 14.24 -12.79
N LEU A 421 15.99 13.42 -13.55
CA LEU A 421 15.26 12.26 -13.07
C LEU A 421 15.96 11.00 -13.52
N CYS A 422 16.24 10.11 -12.58
CA CYS A 422 16.87 8.83 -12.81
C CYS A 422 15.96 7.68 -12.37
N PHE A 423 16.20 6.49 -12.89
CA PHE A 423 15.57 5.24 -12.48
C PHE A 423 16.58 4.10 -12.50
N GLY A 424 16.46 3.15 -11.57
CA GLY A 424 17.33 1.98 -11.47
C GLY A 424 17.17 1.23 -10.15
N GLU A 425 18.18 0.42 -9.80
CA GLU A 425 18.19 -0.37 -8.57
C GLU A 425 18.88 0.37 -7.41
N ILE A 426 18.29 0.27 -6.23
CA ILE A 426 18.85 0.77 -4.98
C ILE A 426 18.80 -0.30 -3.89
N ASP A 427 19.70 -0.20 -2.93
CA ASP A 427 19.63 -0.88 -1.64
C ASP A 427 19.12 0.11 -0.59
N VAL A 428 18.01 -0.23 0.06
CA VAL A 428 17.42 0.55 1.15
C VAL A 428 17.76 -0.14 2.47
N THR A 429 18.39 0.60 3.37
CA THR A 429 18.66 0.16 4.75
C THR A 429 17.81 0.97 5.71
N GLU A 430 17.03 0.30 6.55
CA GLU A 430 16.21 0.92 7.58
C GLU A 430 16.55 0.37 8.97
N GLN A 431 16.60 1.23 9.98
CA GLN A 431 16.80 0.84 11.37
C GLN A 431 15.86 1.60 12.30
N VAL A 432 15.08 0.88 13.10
CA VAL A 432 14.23 1.49 14.14
C VAL A 432 15.10 1.81 15.36
N ILE A 433 15.37 3.11 15.55
CA ILE A 433 16.33 3.61 16.56
C ILE A 433 15.66 4.16 17.82
N ALA A 434 14.37 4.46 17.76
CA ALA A 434 13.59 4.95 18.90
C ALA A 434 12.08 4.83 18.60
N TYR A 435 11.25 5.14 19.58
CA TYR A 435 9.83 5.43 19.39
C TYR A 435 9.36 6.54 20.31
N GLN A 436 8.28 7.21 19.93
CA GLN A 436 7.56 8.16 20.78
C GLN A 436 6.28 7.53 21.30
N LYS A 437 6.00 7.69 22.60
CA LYS A 437 4.70 7.40 23.20
C LYS A 437 3.85 8.66 23.11
N ARG A 438 2.67 8.56 22.51
CA ARG A 438 1.77 9.71 22.28
C ARG A 438 0.40 9.43 22.87
N ASP A 439 -0.23 10.47 23.39
CA ASP A 439 -1.60 10.40 23.90
C ASP A 439 -2.59 10.21 22.73
N ILE A 440 -3.61 9.37 22.87
CA ILE A 440 -4.59 9.12 21.79
C ILE A 440 -5.58 10.28 21.58
N HIS A 441 -5.73 11.19 22.55
CA HIS A 441 -6.72 12.27 22.52
C HIS A 441 -6.13 13.57 21.98
N ASP A 442 -4.99 14.00 22.51
CA ASP A 442 -4.36 15.27 22.13
C ASP A 442 -3.08 15.11 21.28
N HIS A 443 -2.68 13.86 21.01
CA HIS A 443 -1.49 13.52 20.21
C HIS A 443 -0.16 14.10 20.73
N ARG A 444 -0.11 14.62 21.96
CA ARG A 444 1.13 15.15 22.52
C ARG A 444 2.13 14.02 22.77
N VAL A 445 3.41 14.32 22.61
CA VAL A 445 4.49 13.39 22.92
C VAL A 445 4.63 13.30 24.44
N LEU A 446 4.39 12.12 24.99
CA LEU A 446 4.48 11.82 26.42
C LEU A 446 5.89 11.36 26.79
N ASP A 447 6.51 10.55 25.93
CA ASP A 447 7.83 9.99 26.15
C ASP A 447 8.53 9.67 24.82
N ALA A 448 9.86 9.57 24.84
CA ALA A 448 10.67 9.16 23.71
C ALA A 448 11.73 8.16 24.18
N VAL A 449 11.63 6.92 23.71
CA VAL A 449 12.43 5.80 24.18
C VAL A 449 13.33 5.32 23.06
N ALA A 450 14.64 5.24 23.33
CA ALA A 450 15.62 4.71 22.38
C ALA A 450 15.48 3.18 22.25
N LEU A 451 15.74 2.68 21.05
CA LEU A 451 15.72 1.26 20.71
C LEU A 451 17.04 0.89 20.03
N ASP A 452 17.48 -0.33 20.29
CA ASP A 452 18.64 -0.94 19.62
C ASP A 452 18.16 -2.17 18.86
N LEU A 453 17.53 -1.94 17.72
CA LEU A 453 17.02 -2.99 16.84
C LEU A 453 17.93 -3.13 15.61
N PRO A 454 18.06 -4.34 15.04
CA PRO A 454 18.94 -4.57 13.92
C PRO A 454 18.45 -3.82 12.67
N ALA A 455 19.39 -3.34 11.86
CA ALA A 455 19.09 -2.76 10.57
C ALA A 455 18.64 -3.84 9.58
N GLN A 456 17.69 -3.50 8.71
CA GLN A 456 17.21 -4.35 7.63
C GLN A 456 17.56 -3.70 6.30
N THR A 457 18.19 -4.46 5.40
CA THR A 457 18.55 -4.01 4.05
C THR A 457 17.83 -4.84 3.01
N PHE A 458 17.23 -4.19 2.01
CA PHE A 458 16.64 -4.85 0.86
C PHE A 458 16.91 -4.06 -0.43
N ALA A 459 17.16 -4.80 -1.52
CA ALA A 459 17.27 -4.22 -2.86
C ALA A 459 15.87 -3.94 -3.43
N THR A 460 15.66 -2.85 -4.15
CA THR A 460 14.39 -2.49 -4.81
C THR A 460 14.62 -1.58 -6.01
N LYS A 461 13.56 -1.30 -6.78
CA LYS A 461 13.57 -0.31 -7.87
C LYS A 461 13.14 1.06 -7.34
N ALA A 462 13.80 2.10 -7.84
CA ALA A 462 13.52 3.48 -7.44
C ALA A 462 13.60 4.43 -8.62
N LEU A 463 12.83 5.51 -8.53
CA LEU A 463 13.17 6.76 -9.17
C LEU A 463 13.91 7.65 -8.18
N TRP A 464 14.80 8.49 -8.68
CA TRP A 464 15.35 9.57 -7.88
C TRP A 464 15.52 10.84 -8.67
N LEU A 465 15.17 11.94 -8.02
CA LEU A 465 15.30 13.29 -8.52
C LEU A 465 16.56 13.90 -7.92
N THR A 466 17.44 14.45 -8.75
CA THR A 466 18.56 15.29 -8.31
C THR A 466 18.36 16.72 -8.77
N ILE A 467 18.76 17.68 -7.96
CA ILE A 467 18.71 19.11 -8.30
C ILE A 467 20.12 19.74 -8.36
N SER A 468 20.25 20.82 -9.10
CA SER A 468 21.48 21.62 -9.18
C SER A 468 21.80 22.25 -7.82
N GLN A 469 23.09 22.51 -7.57
CA GLN A 469 23.49 23.26 -6.36
C GLN A 469 22.88 24.67 -6.36
N SER A 470 22.80 25.31 -7.54
CA SER A 470 22.14 26.62 -7.69
C SER A 470 20.68 26.56 -7.22
N LEU A 471 19.88 25.61 -7.70
CA LEU A 471 18.49 25.46 -7.27
C LEU A 471 18.40 25.12 -5.77
N ALA A 472 19.28 24.26 -5.27
CA ALA A 472 19.36 23.94 -3.84
C ALA A 472 19.65 25.17 -2.98
N ASP A 473 20.58 26.04 -3.41
CA ASP A 473 20.92 27.28 -2.71
C ASP A 473 19.75 28.28 -2.75
N HIS A 474 19.05 28.41 -3.89
CA HIS A 474 17.87 29.27 -4.03
C HIS A 474 16.67 28.80 -3.18
N LEU A 475 16.54 27.49 -2.97
CA LEU A 475 15.53 26.90 -2.08
C LEU A 475 15.94 26.99 -0.61
N GLY A 476 17.24 26.88 -0.31
CA GLY A 476 17.79 26.92 1.04
C GLY A 476 18.03 28.32 1.61
N ALA A 477 18.04 29.36 0.77
CA ALA A 477 18.20 30.75 1.20
C ALA A 477 16.97 31.24 1.98
N ASP A 478 17.23 31.75 3.19
CA ASP A 478 16.24 32.11 4.22
C ASP A 478 15.02 32.90 3.69
N LEU A 479 13.84 32.28 3.80
CA LEU A 479 12.57 32.99 3.90
C LEU A 479 12.41 33.49 5.34
N GLY A 480 13.19 34.49 5.76
CA GLY A 480 12.93 35.44 6.86
C GLY A 480 12.15 35.00 8.12
N VAL A 481 12.26 33.75 8.59
CA VAL A 481 11.60 33.29 9.82
C VAL A 481 12.63 32.58 10.70
N ASP A 482 13.09 33.30 11.73
CA ASP A 482 13.89 32.76 12.84
C ASP A 482 13.19 31.53 13.46
N ARG A 483 13.67 30.33 13.14
CA ARG A 483 13.44 29.13 13.96
C ARG A 483 14.80 28.65 14.43
N THR A 484 14.98 28.66 15.75
CA THR A 484 16.22 28.29 16.44
C THR A 484 16.72 26.91 16.03
N PRO A 485 18.02 26.72 15.77
CA PRO A 485 18.56 25.41 15.40
C PRO A 485 18.56 24.45 16.59
N ASP A 486 17.82 23.34 16.52
CA ASP A 486 17.96 22.21 17.43
C ASP A 486 19.17 21.35 17.02
N THR A 487 20.16 21.28 17.91
CA THR A 487 21.51 20.75 17.73
C THR A 487 21.63 19.21 17.73
N ARG A 488 20.69 18.45 17.18
CA ARG A 488 20.63 16.97 17.37
C ARG A 488 20.60 16.08 16.11
N GLN A 489 21.30 16.44 15.04
CA GLN A 489 21.57 15.50 13.93
C GLN A 489 23.06 15.53 13.52
N THR A 490 23.78 14.43 13.78
CA THR A 490 25.24 14.32 13.67
C THR A 490 25.75 13.75 12.35
N THR A 491 24.97 13.78 11.27
CA THR A 491 25.40 13.29 9.93
C THR A 491 25.37 14.36 8.84
N GLN A 492 25.00 15.60 9.16
CA GLN A 492 24.95 16.70 8.20
C GLN A 492 26.28 17.46 8.13
N ARG A 493 26.71 17.80 6.90
CA ARG A 493 27.83 18.73 6.67
C ARG A 493 27.50 20.08 7.33
N PRO A 494 28.45 20.75 7.99
CA PRO A 494 28.25 22.11 8.50
C PRO A 494 27.85 23.04 7.33
N GLY A 495 26.65 23.62 7.37
CA GLY A 495 26.15 24.56 6.35
C GLY A 495 24.93 24.10 5.54
N THR A 496 24.36 22.92 5.81
CA THR A 496 23.08 22.52 5.16
C THR A 496 21.89 23.22 5.83
N SER A 497 21.09 23.94 5.04
CA SER A 497 19.91 24.67 5.52
C SER A 497 18.80 23.70 5.92
N GLN A 498 18.27 23.83 7.15
CA GLN A 498 17.09 23.06 7.59
C GLN A 498 15.89 23.27 6.65
N HIS A 499 15.81 24.43 5.98
CA HIS A 499 14.80 24.71 4.97
C HIS A 499 14.91 23.80 3.74
N LEU A 500 16.12 23.53 3.24
CA LEU A 500 16.30 22.65 2.10
C LEU A 500 15.89 21.21 2.45
N THR A 501 16.29 20.72 3.62
CA THR A 501 15.86 19.39 4.10
C THR A 501 14.33 19.33 4.24
N GLY A 502 13.70 20.34 4.85
CA GLY A 502 12.25 20.41 4.99
C GLY A 502 11.52 20.51 3.64
N THR A 503 12.10 21.23 2.67
CA THR A 503 11.58 21.39 1.31
C THR A 503 11.56 20.06 0.56
N LEU A 504 12.69 19.36 0.55
CA LEU A 504 12.83 18.07 -0.13
C LEU A 504 11.90 17.02 0.50
N HIS A 505 11.81 17.01 1.83
CA HIS A 505 10.98 16.08 2.59
C HIS A 505 9.48 16.33 2.40
N ALA A 506 9.04 17.58 2.40
CA ALA A 506 7.65 17.93 2.10
C ALA A 506 7.27 17.62 0.64
N ALA A 507 8.19 17.82 -0.31
CA ALA A 507 7.98 17.44 -1.71
C ALA A 507 7.90 15.92 -1.89
N GLU A 508 8.77 15.15 -1.23
CA GLU A 508 8.72 13.69 -1.19
C GLU A 508 7.35 13.19 -0.72
N HIS A 509 6.87 13.72 0.42
CA HIS A 509 5.56 13.35 0.96
C HIS A 509 4.41 13.64 -0.02
N ALA A 510 4.40 14.83 -0.63
CA ALA A 510 3.35 15.20 -1.57
C ALA A 510 3.36 14.31 -2.83
N LEU A 511 4.55 13.99 -3.35
CA LEU A 511 4.71 13.08 -4.49
C LEU A 511 4.21 11.67 -4.14
N ILE A 512 4.60 11.11 -2.99
CA ILE A 512 4.13 9.79 -2.55
C ILE A 512 2.62 9.77 -2.30
N ALA A 513 2.06 10.85 -1.73
CA ALA A 513 0.63 10.95 -1.45
C ALA A 513 -0.24 10.95 -2.73
N ILE A 514 0.27 11.51 -3.82
CA ILE A 514 -0.43 11.60 -5.11
C ILE A 514 -0.05 10.47 -6.07
N LEU A 515 1.02 9.72 -5.81
CA LEU A 515 1.45 8.58 -6.63
C LEU A 515 0.33 7.55 -6.92
N PRO A 516 -0.59 7.24 -5.99
CA PRO A 516 -1.76 6.39 -6.29
C PRO A 516 -2.61 6.86 -7.49
N LEU A 517 -2.51 8.14 -7.87
CA LEU A 517 -3.15 8.67 -9.08
C LEU A 517 -2.49 8.19 -10.39
N TYR A 518 -1.30 7.60 -10.33
CA TYR A 518 -0.52 7.22 -11.52
C TYR A 518 -0.07 5.76 -11.50
N ALA A 519 0.09 5.17 -10.32
CA ALA A 519 0.28 3.75 -10.14
C ALA A 519 -0.84 3.21 -9.25
N MET A 520 -1.40 2.06 -9.59
CA MET A 520 -2.36 1.38 -8.73
C MET A 520 -1.67 0.79 -7.51
N CYS A 521 -1.54 1.57 -6.48
CA CYS A 521 -0.99 1.12 -5.23
C CYS A 521 -1.71 1.79 -4.08
N ASP A 522 -1.63 1.16 -2.93
CA ASP A 522 -1.80 1.91 -1.70
C ASP A 522 -0.56 2.77 -1.49
N ARG A 523 -0.71 3.94 -0.86
CA ARG A 523 0.45 4.68 -0.35
C ARG A 523 1.36 3.78 0.48
N TRP A 524 0.82 2.75 1.16
CA TRP A 524 1.50 1.71 1.92
C TRP A 524 2.56 0.92 1.14
N ASP A 525 2.44 0.85 -0.19
CA ASP A 525 3.33 0.10 -1.07
C ASP A 525 4.56 0.90 -1.54
N ILE A 526 4.65 2.18 -1.16
CA ILE A 526 5.71 3.11 -1.61
C ILE A 526 6.55 3.55 -0.42
N GLY A 527 7.87 3.56 -0.58
CA GLY A 527 8.82 4.18 0.32
C GLY A 527 9.46 5.42 -0.30
N GLY A 528 10.10 6.22 0.56
CA GLY A 528 10.85 7.38 0.14
C GLY A 528 11.99 7.71 1.09
N LEU A 529 12.91 8.53 0.57
CA LEU A 529 14.00 9.16 1.29
C LEU A 529 14.33 10.48 0.61
N SER A 530 14.45 11.56 1.37
CA SER A 530 14.96 12.85 0.90
C SER A 530 16.20 13.22 1.68
N THR A 531 17.18 13.80 0.99
CA THR A 531 18.39 14.30 1.62
C THR A 531 18.90 15.54 0.91
N ALA A 532 19.33 16.55 1.69
CA ALA A 532 20.00 17.74 1.18
C ALA A 532 21.34 17.42 0.50
N TRP A 533 21.94 16.26 0.79
CA TRP A 533 23.13 15.78 0.12
C TRP A 533 23.19 14.25 0.14
N HIS A 534 23.29 13.64 -1.03
CA HIS A 534 23.52 12.21 -1.17
C HIS A 534 24.94 11.95 -1.68
N TRP A 535 25.69 11.09 -1.00
CA TRP A 535 27.12 10.91 -1.22
C TRP A 535 27.48 10.33 -2.59
N GLN A 536 26.60 9.54 -3.23
CA GLN A 536 26.85 9.04 -4.59
C GLN A 536 26.55 10.10 -5.65
N THR A 537 25.46 10.86 -5.51
CA THR A 537 25.05 11.85 -6.52
C THR A 537 25.73 13.19 -6.35
N ASP A 538 26.35 13.43 -5.19
CA ASP A 538 26.94 14.69 -4.73
C ASP A 538 25.97 15.90 -4.86
N ARG A 539 24.67 15.61 -4.70
CA ARG A 539 23.57 16.57 -4.90
C ARG A 539 22.47 16.33 -3.87
N ALA A 540 21.59 17.33 -3.72
CA ALA A 540 20.31 17.14 -3.07
C ALA A 540 19.45 16.16 -3.89
N THR A 541 18.92 15.14 -3.22
CA THR A 541 18.26 14.00 -3.87
C THR A 541 16.98 13.59 -3.14
N VAL A 542 15.92 13.33 -3.91
CA VAL A 542 14.68 12.70 -3.43
C VAL A 542 14.53 11.35 -4.11
N PHE A 543 14.47 10.27 -3.33
CA PHE A 543 14.21 8.90 -3.76
C PHE A 543 12.75 8.53 -3.50
N ILE A 544 12.12 7.89 -4.48
CA ILE A 544 10.82 7.24 -4.34
C ILE A 544 10.98 5.82 -4.88
N TYR A 545 10.66 4.82 -4.05
CA TYR A 545 10.96 3.43 -4.34
C TYR A 545 9.81 2.50 -3.95
N ASP A 546 9.81 1.31 -4.55
CA ASP A 546 8.83 0.29 -4.25
C ASP A 546 9.12 -0.28 -2.86
N GLY A 547 8.10 -0.31 -1.99
CA GLY A 547 8.19 -0.83 -0.62
C GLY A 547 8.33 -2.36 -0.54
N TYR A 548 8.71 -3.00 -1.64
CA TYR A 548 8.83 -4.44 -1.80
C TYR A 548 10.24 -4.80 -2.28
N PRO A 549 10.88 -5.84 -1.71
CA PRO A 549 12.13 -6.36 -2.24
C PRO A 549 12.04 -6.66 -3.74
N LYS A 550 13.07 -6.26 -4.50
CA LYS A 550 13.23 -6.31 -5.96
C LYS A 550 12.25 -5.46 -6.79
N GLY A 551 11.31 -4.77 -6.15
CA GLY A 551 10.36 -3.88 -6.82
C GLY A 551 9.23 -4.60 -7.55
N ILE A 552 8.18 -3.84 -7.85
CA ILE A 552 6.91 -4.25 -8.48
C ILE A 552 6.44 -3.20 -9.52
N ASP A 553 7.38 -2.42 -10.06
CA ASP A 553 7.22 -1.40 -11.09
C ASP A 553 6.36 -0.16 -10.72
N LEU A 554 6.14 0.13 -9.42
CA LEU A 554 5.42 1.36 -9.04
C LEU A 554 6.27 2.60 -9.32
N ALA A 555 7.54 2.56 -8.91
CA ALA A 555 8.52 3.61 -9.17
C ALA A 555 8.77 3.81 -10.67
N ARG A 556 8.68 2.74 -11.48
CA ARG A 556 8.79 2.87 -12.94
C ARG A 556 7.65 3.68 -13.53
N ARG A 557 6.41 3.42 -13.10
CA ARG A 557 5.24 4.20 -13.57
C ARG A 557 5.31 5.65 -13.12
N ALA A 558 5.74 5.88 -11.88
CA ALA A 558 5.96 7.22 -11.38
C ALA A 558 7.07 7.94 -12.16
N TYR A 559 8.13 7.24 -12.56
CA TYR A 559 9.16 7.78 -13.45
C TYR A 559 8.56 8.18 -14.80
N ASP A 560 7.80 7.30 -15.46
CA ASP A 560 7.23 7.56 -16.79
C ASP A 560 6.26 8.77 -16.77
N LYS A 561 5.43 8.88 -15.73
CA LYS A 561 4.41 9.93 -15.55
C LYS A 561 4.85 11.10 -14.66
N PHE A 562 6.14 11.24 -14.38
CA PHE A 562 6.66 12.16 -13.35
C PHE A 562 6.19 13.61 -13.49
N ALA A 563 6.15 14.17 -14.70
CA ALA A 563 5.72 15.56 -14.91
C ALA A 563 4.27 15.80 -14.47
N ALA A 564 3.36 14.86 -14.78
CA ALA A 564 1.98 14.95 -14.34
C ALA A 564 1.88 14.76 -12.81
N LEU A 565 2.63 13.79 -12.28
CA LEU A 565 2.71 13.53 -10.83
C LEU A 565 3.19 14.77 -10.05
N ALA A 566 4.25 15.45 -10.51
CA ALA A 566 4.76 16.65 -9.88
C ALA A 566 3.77 17.83 -9.99
N ALA A 567 3.04 17.96 -11.11
CA ALA A 567 2.01 18.97 -11.27
C ALA A 567 0.84 18.79 -10.29
N ASP A 568 0.35 17.56 -10.14
CA ASP A 568 -0.73 17.26 -9.20
C ASP A 568 -0.28 17.38 -7.74
N ALA A 569 0.97 17.01 -7.43
CA ALA A 569 1.56 17.27 -6.11
C ALA A 569 1.68 18.78 -5.82
N ALA A 570 2.03 19.61 -6.80
CA ALA A 570 2.06 21.06 -6.65
C ALA A 570 0.65 21.64 -6.43
N ALA A 571 -0.35 21.15 -7.18
CA ALA A 571 -1.76 21.55 -7.03
C ALA A 571 -2.31 21.17 -5.64
N LEU A 572 -1.99 19.97 -5.15
CA LEU A 572 -2.32 19.51 -3.80
C LEU A 572 -1.83 20.51 -2.73
N ILE A 573 -0.55 20.89 -2.79
CA ILE A 573 0.06 21.79 -1.81
C ILE A 573 -0.53 23.20 -1.92
N ALA A 574 -0.61 23.74 -3.14
CA ALA A 574 -1.09 25.09 -3.40
C ALA A 574 -2.56 25.29 -2.99
N GLY A 575 -3.41 24.28 -3.19
CA GLY A 575 -4.83 24.36 -2.83
C GLY A 575 -5.11 24.12 -1.35
N CYS A 576 -4.11 23.87 -0.50
CA CYS A 576 -4.32 23.54 0.91
C CYS A 576 -4.28 24.83 1.76
N PRO A 577 -5.27 25.10 2.63
CA PRO A 577 -5.34 26.37 3.35
C PRO A 577 -4.35 26.50 4.53
N CYS A 578 -3.72 25.40 4.97
CA CYS A 578 -2.81 25.44 6.12
C CYS A 578 -1.57 26.31 5.87
N GLU A 579 -0.97 26.85 6.94
CA GLU A 579 0.19 27.73 6.80
C GLU A 579 1.50 26.94 6.69
N THR A 580 1.73 26.01 7.62
CA THR A 580 3.03 25.35 7.79
C THR A 580 3.11 23.94 7.19
N GLY A 581 1.98 23.41 6.71
CA GLY A 581 1.86 22.03 6.26
C GLY A 581 1.10 21.14 7.25
N CYS A 582 0.16 20.34 6.75
CA CYS A 582 -0.73 19.48 7.52
C CYS A 582 -0.90 18.09 6.85
N PRO A 583 -1.66 17.15 7.46
CA PRO A 583 -1.99 15.84 6.86
C PRO A 583 -2.65 15.92 5.47
N SER A 584 -3.27 17.04 5.14
CA SER A 584 -3.94 17.27 3.85
C SER A 584 -3.00 17.70 2.73
N CYS A 585 -1.70 17.87 2.98
CA CYS A 585 -0.75 18.24 1.93
C CYS A 585 0.63 17.57 2.06
N VAL A 586 1.40 17.85 3.12
CA VAL A 586 2.85 17.53 3.17
C VAL A 586 3.24 16.64 4.34
N GLN A 587 2.30 16.23 5.20
CA GLN A 587 2.59 15.25 6.25
C GLN A 587 2.25 13.83 5.77
N SER A 588 3.07 12.87 6.18
CA SER A 588 2.88 11.45 5.91
C SER A 588 2.74 10.68 7.24
N PRO A 589 1.72 9.80 7.37
CA PRO A 589 1.61 8.94 8.55
C PRO A 589 2.72 7.88 8.63
N LYS A 590 3.50 7.68 7.55
CA LYS A 590 4.63 6.75 7.51
C LYS A 590 5.97 7.36 7.89
N CYS A 591 6.02 8.68 8.05
CA CYS A 591 7.28 9.39 8.16
C CYS A 591 8.07 8.88 9.38
N GLY A 592 9.22 8.25 9.13
CA GLY A 592 10.15 7.79 10.17
C GLY A 592 10.87 8.93 10.89
N ASN A 593 10.84 10.13 10.29
CA ASN A 593 11.35 11.39 10.85
C ASN A 593 10.26 12.22 11.54
N LEU A 594 9.10 11.61 11.84
CA LEU A 594 8.03 12.25 12.62
C LEU A 594 7.46 13.54 12.00
N ASN A 595 7.53 13.66 10.66
CA ASN A 595 7.09 14.84 9.92
C ASN A 595 7.85 16.12 10.29
N ASP A 596 9.14 16.01 10.61
CA ASP A 596 9.99 17.15 10.95
C ASP A 596 11.44 16.97 10.41
N PRO A 597 12.05 17.97 9.76
CA PRO A 597 11.45 19.25 9.33
C PRO A 597 10.55 19.09 8.09
N LEU A 598 9.59 20.01 7.91
CA LEU A 598 8.78 20.15 6.69
C LEU A 598 8.66 21.62 6.30
N ASP A 599 8.85 21.91 5.00
CA ASP A 599 8.68 23.25 4.43
C ASP A 599 7.69 23.20 3.26
N LYS A 600 6.44 23.65 3.53
CA LYS A 600 5.35 23.63 2.56
C LYS A 600 5.63 24.53 1.35
N GLU A 601 6.07 25.76 1.59
CA GLU A 601 6.28 26.76 0.54
C GLU A 601 7.51 26.39 -0.29
N GLY A 602 8.58 25.96 0.38
CA GLY A 602 9.76 25.42 -0.28
C GLY A 602 9.44 24.23 -1.18
N ALA A 603 8.63 23.28 -0.72
CA ALA A 603 8.18 22.15 -1.54
C ALA A 603 7.38 22.58 -2.77
N LEU A 604 6.48 23.56 -2.63
CA LEU A 604 5.72 24.10 -3.76
C LEU A 604 6.63 24.78 -4.80
N ARG A 605 7.60 25.58 -4.34
CA ARG A 605 8.60 26.22 -5.21
C ARG A 605 9.45 25.17 -5.93
N LEU A 606 9.91 24.14 -5.24
CA LEU A 606 10.66 23.04 -5.82
C LEU A 606 9.83 22.35 -6.92
N LEU A 607 8.61 21.88 -6.61
CA LEU A 607 7.77 21.17 -7.59
C LEU A 607 7.47 22.04 -8.83
N ARG A 608 7.25 23.35 -8.66
CA ARG A 608 7.09 24.28 -9.80
C ARG A 608 8.36 24.41 -10.62
N ALA A 609 9.53 24.50 -9.98
CA ALA A 609 10.81 24.57 -10.69
C ALA A 609 11.03 23.33 -11.57
N LEU A 610 10.67 22.13 -11.07
CA LEU A 610 10.76 20.86 -11.81
C LEU A 610 9.89 20.80 -13.07
N LEU A 611 8.83 21.62 -13.15
CA LEU A 611 7.90 21.67 -14.27
C LEU A 611 8.28 22.75 -15.30
N THR A 612 9.39 23.46 -15.10
CA THR A 612 9.87 24.47 -16.05
C THR A 612 10.32 23.79 -17.34
N PRO A 613 9.77 24.17 -18.51
CA PRO A 613 10.13 23.54 -19.78
C PRO A 613 11.63 23.61 -20.07
N LEU A 614 12.17 22.54 -20.65
CA LEU A 614 13.53 22.56 -21.19
C LEU A 614 13.58 23.49 -22.42
N PRO A 615 14.62 24.32 -22.58
CA PRO A 615 14.88 25.04 -23.82
C PRO A 615 14.99 24.06 -25.01
N GLU A 616 14.46 24.44 -26.18
CA GLU A 616 14.37 23.60 -27.39
C GLU A 616 15.72 22.99 -27.83
N HIS A 617 16.86 23.59 -27.45
CA HIS A 617 18.20 23.16 -27.85
C HIS A 617 18.87 22.10 -26.93
N ILE A 618 18.26 21.74 -25.80
CA ILE A 618 18.85 20.78 -24.84
C ILE A 618 18.36 19.34 -25.07
N GLY A 619 17.18 19.16 -25.70
CA GLY A 619 16.57 17.84 -25.92
C GLY A 619 17.36 16.90 -26.84
N GLU A 620 18.15 17.45 -27.76
CA GLU A 620 18.90 16.65 -28.74
C GLU A 620 20.26 16.13 -28.21
N GLN A 621 20.85 16.76 -27.19
CA GLN A 621 22.19 16.38 -26.69
C GLN A 621 22.21 15.18 -25.74
N TYR A 622 21.07 14.77 -25.18
CA TYR A 622 21.00 13.67 -24.21
C TYR A 622 20.59 12.31 -24.82
N HIS A 623 20.27 12.27 -26.12
CA HIS A 623 19.99 11.01 -26.82
C HIS A 623 21.26 10.24 -27.23
N GLU A 624 22.45 10.84 -27.12
CA GLU A 624 23.73 10.25 -27.55
C GLU A 624 24.84 10.24 -26.47
N ALA A 625 24.51 10.30 -25.18
CA ALA A 625 25.50 10.22 -24.10
C ALA A 625 25.78 8.77 -23.64
N ASP A 626 27.05 8.40 -23.76
CA ASP A 626 27.74 7.14 -23.47
C ASP A 626 27.37 6.43 -22.15
N ASP A 627 27.40 5.10 -22.20
CA ASP A 627 26.94 4.11 -21.20
C ASP A 627 27.91 3.94 -20.01
N THR A 628 28.48 5.03 -19.47
CA THR A 628 29.44 4.94 -18.35
C THR A 628 29.11 5.88 -17.18
N ALA A 629 29.09 5.26 -15.99
CA ALA A 629 28.54 5.76 -14.73
C ALA A 629 29.07 7.12 -14.22
N PRO A 630 28.23 7.98 -13.62
CA PRO A 630 28.70 9.21 -12.96
C PRO A 630 28.89 9.09 -11.44
N TYR A 631 28.85 7.89 -10.85
CA TYR A 631 28.87 7.75 -9.38
C TYR A 631 30.15 7.06 -8.87
N ARG A 632 30.74 7.63 -7.82
CA ARG A 632 31.95 7.09 -7.17
C ARG A 632 31.64 5.73 -6.54
N THR A 633 32.20 4.66 -7.10
CA THR A 633 32.22 3.33 -6.47
C THR A 633 33.27 3.29 -5.36
N PHE A 634 32.93 2.71 -4.21
CA PHE A 634 33.88 2.51 -3.11
C PHE A 634 34.84 1.35 -3.44
N PRO A 635 36.13 1.42 -3.08
CA PRO A 635 37.01 0.26 -3.15
C PRO A 635 36.58 -0.77 -2.10
N GLN A 636 36.31 -2.00 -2.54
CA GLN A 636 36.09 -3.13 -1.65
C GLN A 636 37.31 -3.29 -0.74
N THR A 637 37.15 -3.02 0.55
CA THR A 637 38.17 -3.31 1.56
C THR A 637 38.34 -4.82 1.64
N GLY A 638 39.49 -5.31 1.17
CA GLY A 638 39.87 -6.71 1.25
C GLY A 638 39.88 -7.19 2.70
N VAL A 639 39.21 -8.32 2.92
CA VAL A 639 39.38 -9.19 4.07
C VAL A 639 40.85 -9.61 4.10
N ARG A 640 41.64 -9.01 5.00
CA ARG A 640 42.98 -9.51 5.30
C ARG A 640 42.83 -10.86 6.00
N GLY A 641 43.28 -11.91 5.31
CA GLY A 641 43.40 -13.26 5.85
C GLY A 641 44.26 -13.27 7.12
N ALA A 642 43.77 -13.96 8.14
CA ALA A 642 44.55 -14.34 9.29
C ALA A 642 45.49 -15.49 8.88
N GLU A 643 46.77 -15.19 8.68
CA GLU A 643 47.81 -16.21 8.63
C GLU A 643 48.05 -16.78 10.03
N ARG A 644 47.83 -18.09 10.17
CA ARG A 644 48.29 -18.89 11.30
C ARG A 644 49.82 -18.92 11.29
N ARG A 645 50.43 -18.50 12.40
CA ARG A 645 51.76 -18.99 12.80
C ARG A 645 51.54 -20.23 13.65
N GLU A 646 51.85 -21.40 13.11
CA GLU A 646 52.17 -22.58 13.90
C GLU A 646 53.70 -22.63 14.06
N GLU A 647 54.14 -22.61 15.31
CA GLU A 647 55.49 -22.99 15.70
C GLU A 647 55.59 -24.53 15.76
N SER A 648 56.78 -25.02 15.36
CA SER A 648 57.32 -26.39 15.39
C SER A 648 56.81 -27.41 14.39
#